data_AF-B0CF72-F1
#
_entry.id   AF-B0CF72-F1
#
_cell.length_a   1.000
_cell.length_b   1.000
_cell.length_c   1.000
_cell.angle_alpha   90.00
_cell.angle_beta   90.00
_cell.angle_gamma   90.00
#
_symmetry.space_group_name_H-M   'P 1'
#
loop_
_entity.id
_entity.type
_entity.pdbx_description
1 polymer ?
#
loop_
_entity_poly.entity_id
_entity_poly.type
_entity_poly.pdbx_seq_one_letter_code
_entity_poly.pdbx_strand_id
1 'polypeptide(L)'
;MKSEIWHKLRQPLAPLKLVALPSLLILGLILGGRWAGTFQSWELQVLDLFLKYQPTETQDKRILLVTIDEDSIRSIGRYPIPDQYLAQSLNILQEHEPRAIGLDLFRDIPVEPGSADLATAFQEMENLFGIDKILDENKKELDENQSERVNPPPGLPLDRVGFADAPVDLDGSQRRVMLGTQTKKQVFRYSLALLLAEKFLIAQNIHLDNGINDPVAMRFKSAEIPRIRPNFGGYIRTNTGNADVQMLLNFRNHPKAFETVSFHKLLSGNVSPDSVRNRIVLIGITTPSFQDYSPAAIPSIISPKANWVYGIEIHAHAISQILSATLDQRPLISTWPDWIEYLCILGGGLVGIIVAAYIHSPRYTILAIALSALLVSGISYLALLWGWWLPVVPTLASFLLISLSLDAFYQYDRFIQTKVKAQQQTLRILEQAKTDLEIQVAQRTSELQQSNLELSQAKEAAEMASRAKGKFLAKMSHELRTPLNAILGFSQMMAQDTTLSEANHKRNRLINQSGEHLLGLINDILSLAKLESGKQELREGPFQLSTLLETVEGIFRLRIEQKGLAFRVKATPDLPPYLFGDAQKLRQVLINLLSNALKFTPAGHIFLRIGSIPTPAGLTLRFEIEDTGEGIAASELHKLFVPFEQTESGEKSKAGTGLGLPISQQFAQLMGGDIKVSSQVGQGTTFTFTAQVTIAESDSDASLQNIADGVAPPPPPNDRVEPEALPSAVISSEIIDQALGSMSANWLDELHHAALRLKGKQVIQLLSEMPPEYESASQYLIELAENYEYAHITEVTTKLTQDKP
;
A
#
# COMPACT_ATOMS: atom_id res chain seq x y z
N MET A 1 -5.96 -29.50 34.12
CA MET A 1 -6.27 -28.34 34.99
C MET A 1 -5.08 -27.42 35.32
N LYS A 2 -3.87 -27.92 35.68
CA LYS A 2 -2.71 -27.03 35.95
C LYS A 2 -2.03 -26.44 34.70
N SER A 3 -2.14 -27.05 33.50
CA SER A 3 -1.52 -26.49 32.27
C SER A 3 -2.36 -25.39 31.58
N GLU A 4 -3.69 -25.41 31.68
CA GLU A 4 -4.57 -24.41 31.04
C GLU A 4 -4.51 -23.04 31.74
N ILE A 5 -4.31 -23.04 33.06
CA ILE A 5 -4.14 -21.81 33.84
C ILE A 5 -2.81 -21.14 33.50
N TRP A 6 -1.73 -21.92 33.35
CA TRP A 6 -0.42 -21.40 32.94
C TRP A 6 -0.39 -20.91 31.48
N HIS A 7 -1.20 -21.49 30.58
CA HIS A 7 -1.34 -21.00 29.21
C HIS A 7 -2.16 -19.70 29.12
N LYS A 8 -3.23 -19.55 29.94
CA LYS A 8 -4.00 -18.30 30.04
C LYS A 8 -3.21 -17.15 30.66
N LEU A 9 -2.27 -17.44 31.57
CA LEU A 9 -1.37 -16.44 32.17
C LEU A 9 -0.19 -16.02 31.28
N ARG A 10 0.21 -16.83 30.28
CA ARG A 10 1.31 -16.49 29.36
C ARG A 10 0.88 -15.65 28.15
N GLN A 11 -0.39 -15.68 27.73
CA GLN A 11 -0.88 -14.86 26.62
C GLN A 11 -0.81 -13.33 26.84
N PRO A 12 -1.00 -12.75 28.05
CA PRO A 12 -0.81 -11.31 28.25
C PRO A 12 0.67 -10.85 28.31
N LEU A 13 1.65 -11.76 28.36
CA LEU A 13 3.07 -11.40 28.55
C LEU A 13 3.87 -11.25 27.24
N ALA A 14 3.37 -11.78 26.12
CA ALA A 14 3.99 -11.58 24.80
C ALA A 14 4.08 -10.09 24.38
N PRO A 15 3.04 -9.25 24.56
CA PRO A 15 3.17 -7.82 24.28
C PRO A 15 4.11 -7.09 25.23
N LEU A 16 4.27 -7.56 26.48
CA LEU A 16 5.15 -6.92 27.47
C LEU A 16 6.61 -6.86 27.00
N LYS A 17 7.09 -7.84 26.22
CA LYS A 17 8.48 -7.87 25.72
C LYS A 17 8.75 -6.80 24.67
N LEU A 18 7.79 -6.57 23.78
CA LEU A 18 7.93 -5.58 22.68
C LEU A 18 7.85 -4.15 23.22
N VAL A 19 7.14 -3.98 24.34
CA VAL A 19 6.78 -2.69 24.94
C VAL A 19 7.74 -2.28 26.07
N ALA A 20 8.51 -3.22 26.63
CA ALA A 20 9.45 -2.97 27.71
C ALA A 20 10.55 -1.94 27.36
N LEU A 21 11.08 -1.98 26.13
CA LEU A 21 12.22 -1.15 25.75
C LEU A 21 11.86 0.35 25.65
N PRO A 22 10.74 0.74 24.99
CA PRO A 22 10.24 2.12 25.06
C PRO A 22 9.92 2.59 26.48
N SER A 23 9.27 1.76 27.31
CA SER A 23 8.98 2.11 28.70
C SER A 23 10.23 2.37 29.51
N LEU A 24 11.24 1.51 29.38
CA LEU A 24 12.53 1.66 30.07
C LEU A 24 13.27 2.92 29.63
N LEU A 25 13.21 3.26 28.34
CA LEU A 25 13.82 4.49 27.81
C LEU A 25 13.13 5.73 28.39
N ILE A 26 11.80 5.80 28.36
CA ILE A 26 11.03 6.91 28.95
C ILE A 26 11.34 7.04 30.45
N LEU A 27 11.30 5.91 31.16
CA LEU A 27 11.58 5.89 32.59
C LEU A 27 13.01 6.36 32.88
N GLY A 28 14.00 5.89 32.12
CA GLY A 28 15.38 6.34 32.21
C GLY A 28 15.55 7.84 31.97
N LEU A 29 14.84 8.41 30.99
CA LEU A 29 14.84 9.86 30.74
C LEU A 29 14.25 10.64 31.93
N ILE A 30 13.17 10.14 32.54
CA ILE A 30 12.53 10.80 33.69
C ILE A 30 13.42 10.72 34.92
N LEU A 31 14.04 9.56 35.18
CA LEU A 31 15.01 9.44 36.28
C LEU A 31 16.24 10.33 36.05
N GLY A 32 16.74 10.39 34.81
CA GLY A 32 17.82 11.31 34.42
C GLY A 32 17.43 12.77 34.60
N GLY A 33 16.21 13.15 34.24
CA GLY A 33 15.66 14.49 34.46
C GLY A 33 15.53 14.83 35.95
N ARG A 34 15.05 13.90 36.78
CA ARG A 34 15.03 14.06 38.24
C ARG A 34 16.44 14.27 38.79
N TRP A 35 17.41 13.47 38.37
CA TRP A 35 18.82 13.60 38.77
C TRP A 35 19.47 14.91 38.30
N ALA A 36 19.05 15.44 37.14
CA ALA A 36 19.52 16.69 36.57
C ALA A 36 18.81 17.93 37.12
N GLY A 37 17.71 17.77 37.87
CA GLY A 37 16.93 18.87 38.42
C GLY A 37 15.93 19.51 37.46
N THR A 38 15.63 18.90 36.30
CA THR A 38 14.71 19.49 35.30
C THR A 38 13.28 19.67 35.82
N PHE A 39 12.88 18.89 36.83
CA PHE A 39 11.54 18.97 37.43
C PHE A 39 11.45 19.92 38.64
N GLN A 40 12.57 20.47 39.12
CA GLN A 40 12.63 21.24 40.37
C GLN A 40 11.64 22.41 40.40
N SER A 41 11.61 23.23 39.34
CA SER A 41 10.74 24.42 39.30
C SER A 41 9.26 24.06 39.38
N TRP A 42 8.84 22.98 38.73
CA TRP A 42 7.44 22.53 38.80
C TRP A 42 7.11 21.92 40.16
N GLU A 43 8.04 21.22 40.80
CA GLU A 43 7.81 20.69 42.14
C GLU A 43 7.68 21.76 43.22
N LEU A 44 8.48 22.83 43.13
CA LEU A 44 8.36 23.97 44.04
C LEU A 44 7.01 24.67 43.86
N GLN A 45 6.51 24.80 42.62
CA GLN A 45 5.18 25.35 42.37
C GLN A 45 4.05 24.47 42.93
N VAL A 46 4.18 23.14 42.83
CA VAL A 46 3.22 22.20 43.44
C VAL A 46 3.26 22.30 44.96
N LEU A 47 4.45 22.43 45.56
CA LEU A 47 4.59 22.68 46.99
C LEU A 47 3.88 23.97 47.40
N ASP A 48 4.14 25.08 46.71
CA ASP A 48 3.50 26.38 47.01
C ASP A 48 1.97 26.30 46.91
N LEU A 49 1.48 25.61 45.88
CA LEU A 49 0.05 25.35 45.71
C LEU A 49 -0.52 24.58 46.90
N PHE A 50 0.15 23.52 47.34
CA PHE A 50 -0.28 22.72 48.48
C PHE A 50 -0.26 23.51 49.78
N LEU A 51 0.79 24.32 50.03
CA LEU A 51 0.88 25.20 51.20
C LEU A 51 -0.26 26.23 51.23
N LYS A 52 -0.59 26.81 50.07
CA LYS A 52 -1.69 27.78 49.93
C LYS A 52 -3.06 27.19 50.26
N TYR A 53 -3.28 25.91 49.95
CA TYR A 53 -4.56 25.22 50.17
C TYR A 53 -4.64 24.47 51.51
N GLN A 54 -3.61 24.53 52.36
CA GLN A 54 -3.66 23.91 53.69
C GLN A 54 -4.89 24.37 54.48
N PRO A 55 -5.46 23.52 55.36
CA PRO A 55 -6.55 23.93 56.23
C PRO A 55 -6.15 25.14 57.09
N THR A 56 -7.12 26.02 57.36
CA THR A 56 -6.89 27.18 58.21
C THR A 56 -6.46 26.75 59.61
N GLU A 57 -5.32 27.26 60.08
CA GLU A 57 -4.79 26.96 61.41
C GLU A 57 -5.25 27.99 62.46
N THR A 58 -5.11 27.67 63.74
CA THR A 58 -5.34 28.65 64.81
C THR A 58 -4.24 29.72 64.84
N GLN A 59 -4.59 30.94 65.25
CA GLN A 59 -3.63 32.02 65.51
C GLN A 59 -2.61 31.61 66.59
N ASP A 60 -1.33 31.94 66.37
CA ASP A 60 -0.28 31.72 67.36
C ASP A 60 -0.22 32.89 68.34
N LYS A 61 -0.72 32.66 69.55
CA LYS A 61 -0.77 33.67 70.62
C LYS A 61 0.56 33.84 71.35
N ARG A 62 1.62 33.10 70.99
CA ARG A 62 2.94 33.21 71.64
C ARG A 62 3.79 34.33 71.05
N ILE A 63 3.40 34.87 69.89
CA ILE A 63 4.19 35.85 69.14
C ILE A 63 3.34 37.12 68.93
N LEU A 64 3.92 38.28 69.23
CA LEU A 64 3.37 39.60 68.94
C LEU A 64 4.27 40.29 67.91
N LEU A 65 3.68 40.81 66.84
CA LEU A 65 4.37 41.63 65.85
C LEU A 65 4.12 43.11 66.15
N VAL A 66 5.19 43.87 66.34
CA VAL A 66 5.19 45.32 66.42
C VAL A 66 5.68 45.85 65.08
N THR A 67 4.74 46.40 64.30
CA THR A 67 4.97 46.72 62.90
C THR A 67 5.31 48.20 62.73
N ILE A 68 6.49 48.51 62.19
CA ILE A 68 6.84 49.85 61.75
C ILE A 68 6.26 50.05 60.36
N ASP A 69 5.02 50.49 60.34
CA ASP A 69 4.26 50.82 59.14
C ASP A 69 4.53 52.25 58.65
N GLU A 70 3.96 52.59 57.49
CA GLU A 70 4.09 53.92 56.88
C GLU A 70 3.54 55.03 57.79
N ASP A 71 2.48 54.76 58.56
CA ASP A 71 1.89 55.71 59.50
C ASP A 71 2.81 55.98 60.70
N SER A 72 3.53 54.96 61.17
CA SER A 72 4.57 55.09 62.20
C SER A 72 5.74 55.94 61.72
N ILE A 73 6.17 55.77 60.48
CA ILE A 73 7.26 56.58 59.90
C ILE A 73 6.80 58.03 59.69
N ARG A 74 5.56 58.25 59.22
CA ARG A 74 5.00 59.58 59.01
C ARG A 74 4.79 60.34 60.31
N SER A 75 4.31 59.68 61.36
CA SER A 75 4.09 60.30 62.67
C SER A 75 5.41 60.71 63.35
N ILE A 76 6.47 59.92 63.17
CA ILE A 76 7.82 60.23 63.67
C ILE A 76 8.52 61.29 62.80
N GLY A 77 8.20 61.34 61.51
CA GLY A 77 8.66 62.35 60.55
C GLY A 77 10.01 62.06 59.89
N ARG A 78 10.66 60.93 60.22
CA ARG A 78 11.91 60.51 59.57
C ARG A 78 12.20 59.01 59.73
N TYR A 79 12.99 58.46 58.80
CA TYR A 79 13.57 57.13 58.87
C TYR A 79 15.07 57.19 58.48
N PRO A 80 15.99 56.45 59.12
CA PRO A 80 15.77 55.51 60.23
C PRO A 80 15.18 56.17 61.48
N ILE A 81 14.32 55.43 62.19
CA ILE A 81 13.65 55.91 63.41
C ILE A 81 14.71 56.30 64.47
N PRO A 82 14.63 57.49 65.09
CA PRO A 82 15.52 57.87 66.18
C PRO A 82 15.54 56.84 67.33
N ASP A 83 16.72 56.62 67.91
CA ASP A 83 16.93 55.61 68.94
C ASP A 83 16.12 55.86 70.22
N GLN A 84 15.78 57.12 70.53
CA GLN A 84 14.88 57.46 71.65
C GLN A 84 13.53 56.73 71.57
N TYR A 85 12.97 56.58 70.36
CA TYR A 85 11.65 55.97 70.19
C TYR A 85 11.76 54.44 70.29
N LEU A 86 12.87 53.87 69.85
CA LEU A 86 13.16 52.44 70.06
C LEU A 86 13.35 52.16 71.55
N ALA A 87 14.18 52.94 72.25
CA ALA A 87 14.38 52.81 73.70
C ALA A 87 13.06 52.96 74.47
N GLN A 88 12.24 53.96 74.13
CA GLN A 88 10.91 54.15 74.73
C GLN A 88 10.00 52.93 74.47
N SER A 89 9.97 52.41 73.24
CA SER A 89 9.15 51.23 72.92
C SER A 89 9.59 49.99 73.68
N LEU A 90 10.90 49.79 73.85
CA LEU A 90 11.47 48.68 74.61
C LEU A 90 11.11 48.79 76.09
N ASN A 91 11.17 49.98 76.69
CA ASN A 91 10.76 50.21 78.06
C ASN A 91 9.27 49.89 78.28
N ILE A 92 8.38 50.38 77.39
CA ILE A 92 6.94 50.07 77.43
C ILE A 92 6.68 48.57 77.34
N LEU A 93 7.39 47.87 76.46
CA LEU A 93 7.28 46.42 76.34
C LEU A 93 7.79 45.71 77.60
N GLN A 94 8.93 46.14 78.14
CA GLN A 94 9.57 45.52 79.29
C GLN A 94 8.73 45.64 80.57
N GLU A 95 7.96 46.72 80.75
CA GLU A 95 6.98 46.88 81.84
C GLU A 95 5.97 45.71 81.90
N HIS A 96 5.72 45.05 80.78
CA HIS A 96 4.77 43.95 80.66
C HIS A 96 5.42 42.55 80.67
N GLU A 97 6.72 42.45 80.96
CA GLU A 97 7.47 41.20 81.13
C GLU A 97 7.34 40.22 79.92
N PRO A 98 7.81 40.62 78.72
CA PRO A 98 7.85 39.73 77.57
C PRO A 98 8.93 38.67 77.77
N ARG A 99 8.73 37.49 77.16
CA ARG A 99 9.67 36.37 77.26
C ARG A 99 10.95 36.65 76.48
N ALA A 100 10.81 37.24 75.31
CA ALA A 100 11.91 37.66 74.45
C ALA A 100 11.44 38.83 73.56
N ILE A 101 12.34 39.76 73.26
CA ILE A 101 12.13 40.86 72.32
C ILE A 101 13.17 40.72 71.22
N GLY A 102 12.73 40.58 69.98
CA GLY A 102 13.58 40.58 68.79
C GLY A 102 13.46 41.90 68.05
N LEU A 103 14.60 42.57 67.86
CA LEU A 103 14.71 43.78 67.07
C LEU A 103 15.21 43.43 65.67
N ASP A 104 14.27 43.26 64.75
CA ASP A 104 14.51 43.01 63.32
C ASP A 104 14.73 44.33 62.57
N LEU A 105 15.75 45.07 63.02
CA LEU A 105 16.17 46.35 62.46
C LEU A 105 17.69 46.42 62.44
N PHE A 106 18.25 46.75 61.27
CA PHE A 106 19.66 47.06 61.17
C PHE A 106 19.98 48.38 61.90
N ARG A 107 20.81 48.25 62.94
CA ARG A 107 21.17 49.34 63.88
C ARG A 107 22.68 49.39 64.12
N ASP A 108 23.48 49.20 63.08
CA ASP A 108 24.94 49.26 63.11
C ASP A 108 25.48 50.66 63.43
N ILE A 109 24.77 51.71 63.00
CA ILE A 109 25.11 53.12 63.24
C ILE A 109 24.07 53.75 64.20
N PRO A 110 24.49 54.39 65.30
CA PRO A 110 23.60 55.10 66.21
C PRO A 110 22.81 56.24 65.54
N VAL A 111 21.55 56.43 65.93
CA VAL A 111 20.62 57.39 65.33
C VAL A 111 20.06 58.34 66.39
N GLU A 112 20.69 59.52 66.54
CA GLU A 112 20.31 60.53 67.55
C GLU A 112 18.96 61.23 67.28
N PRO A 113 18.18 61.62 68.30
CA PRO A 113 18.48 61.52 69.74
C PRO A 113 18.19 60.14 70.34
N GLY A 114 18.86 59.82 71.46
CA GLY A 114 18.54 58.69 72.36
C GLY A 114 19.42 57.45 72.19
N SER A 115 20.58 57.58 71.54
CA SER A 115 21.50 56.46 71.34
C SER A 115 21.99 55.84 72.67
N ALA A 116 22.26 56.68 73.67
CA ALA A 116 22.71 56.25 75.00
C ALA A 116 21.63 55.44 75.74
N ASP A 117 20.37 55.84 75.64
CA ASP A 117 19.24 55.14 76.26
C ASP A 117 19.05 53.76 75.60
N LEU A 118 19.16 53.69 74.27
CA LEU A 118 19.07 52.43 73.54
C LEU A 118 20.26 51.49 73.85
N ALA A 119 21.48 52.03 73.94
CA ALA A 119 22.66 51.27 74.34
C ALA A 119 22.53 50.73 75.77
N THR A 120 21.92 51.50 76.67
CA THR A 120 21.60 51.07 78.05
C THR A 120 20.60 49.92 78.01
N ALA A 121 19.51 50.03 77.23
CA ALA A 121 18.54 48.96 77.05
C ALA A 121 19.20 47.67 76.50
N PHE A 122 20.13 47.77 75.54
CA PHE A 122 20.89 46.62 75.05
C PHE A 122 21.70 45.92 76.13
N GLN A 123 22.28 46.67 77.08
CA GLN A 123 23.04 46.09 78.18
C GLN A 123 22.15 45.50 79.27
N GLU A 124 21.09 46.22 79.69
CA GLU A 124 20.26 45.86 80.84
C GLU A 124 19.19 44.80 80.54
N MET A 125 18.60 44.81 79.34
CA MET A 125 17.47 43.91 79.00
C MET A 125 17.95 42.55 78.49
N GLU A 126 18.14 41.57 79.38
CA GLU A 126 18.63 40.21 79.02
C GLU A 126 17.74 39.41 78.03
N ASN A 127 16.49 39.83 77.84
CA ASN A 127 15.52 39.26 76.92
C ASN A 127 15.50 39.97 75.55
N LEU A 128 16.35 40.98 75.32
CA LEU A 128 16.46 41.72 74.07
C LEU A 128 17.54 41.13 73.15
N PHE A 129 17.14 40.86 71.91
CA PHE A 129 17.96 40.32 70.83
C PHE A 129 17.92 41.26 69.62
N GLY A 130 19.02 41.34 68.88
CA GLY A 130 19.15 42.17 67.69
C GLY A 130 19.76 41.39 66.52
N ILE A 131 19.86 42.06 65.37
CA ILE A 131 20.32 41.45 64.13
C ILE A 131 21.67 41.96 63.62
N ASP A 132 22.39 41.08 62.92
CA ASP A 132 23.49 41.42 62.01
C ASP A 132 23.29 40.75 60.64
N LYS A 133 24.17 41.08 59.68
CA LYS A 133 24.19 40.45 58.35
C LYS A 133 25.54 39.78 58.10
N ILE A 134 25.54 38.46 57.90
CA ILE A 134 26.74 37.62 57.88
C ILE A 134 27.05 37.08 56.47
N LEU A 135 26.03 36.74 55.68
CA LEU A 135 26.18 36.07 54.38
C LEU A 135 26.31 37.07 53.22
N ASP A 136 27.38 36.90 52.44
CA ASP A 136 27.51 37.45 51.07
C ASP A 136 27.92 36.29 50.15
N GLU A 137 27.01 35.32 49.95
CA GLU A 137 27.29 34.12 49.14
C GLU A 137 27.21 34.36 47.63
N ASN A 138 26.58 35.46 47.18
CA ASN A 138 26.27 35.67 45.76
C ASN A 138 27.17 36.69 45.04
N LYS A 139 28.10 37.37 45.72
CA LYS A 139 29.10 38.19 45.06
C LYS A 139 30.40 37.40 44.88
N LYS A 140 30.51 36.71 43.73
CA LYS A 140 31.80 36.36 43.15
C LYS A 140 32.65 37.65 43.06
N GLU A 141 33.80 37.65 43.72
CA GLU A 141 34.97 38.48 43.35
C GLU A 141 34.65 39.93 42.94
N LEU A 142 33.94 40.68 43.80
CA LEU A 142 33.97 42.14 43.75
C LEU A 142 34.61 42.62 45.05
N ASP A 143 35.56 43.53 44.90
CA ASP A 143 36.47 44.11 45.90
C ASP A 143 35.97 44.06 47.35
N GLU A 144 36.89 43.77 48.28
CA GLU A 144 36.69 43.84 49.75
C GLU A 144 36.08 45.18 50.24
N ASN A 145 36.00 46.19 49.38
CA ASN A 145 35.40 47.50 49.64
C ASN A 145 33.90 47.62 49.30
N GLN A 146 33.22 46.56 48.81
CA GLN A 146 31.77 46.61 48.45
C GLN A 146 30.90 45.50 49.08
N SER A 147 31.40 44.79 50.10
CA SER A 147 30.59 43.87 50.90
C SER A 147 29.75 44.65 51.92
N GLU A 148 28.41 44.64 51.78
CA GLU A 148 27.45 45.23 52.74
C GLU A 148 27.35 44.35 54.00
N ARG A 149 28.45 44.20 54.73
CA ARG A 149 28.39 43.66 56.09
C ARG A 149 27.76 44.71 56.99
N VAL A 150 26.60 44.38 57.55
CA VAL A 150 25.97 45.20 58.56
C VAL A 150 26.40 44.68 59.92
N ASN A 151 27.10 45.52 60.69
CA ASN A 151 27.58 45.16 62.03
C ASN A 151 26.40 45.05 63.02
N PRO A 152 26.56 44.29 64.11
CA PRO A 152 25.57 44.25 65.17
C PRO A 152 25.38 45.63 65.83
N PRO A 153 24.22 45.85 66.50
CA PRO A 153 23.98 47.07 67.24
C PRO A 153 25.07 47.36 68.29
N PRO A 154 25.63 48.59 68.34
CA PRO A 154 26.64 48.94 69.31
C PRO A 154 26.15 48.72 70.75
N GLY A 155 26.91 47.96 71.54
CA GLY A 155 26.61 47.69 72.95
C GLY A 155 25.76 46.45 73.21
N LEU A 156 25.23 45.78 72.18
CA LEU A 156 24.53 44.50 72.34
C LEU A 156 25.53 43.32 72.38
N PRO A 157 25.50 42.45 73.42
CA PRO A 157 26.36 41.27 73.50
C PRO A 157 26.16 40.30 72.33
N LEU A 158 27.25 39.71 71.84
CA LEU A 158 27.26 38.87 70.63
C LEU A 158 26.41 37.59 70.74
N ASP A 159 26.20 37.06 71.94
CA ASP A 159 25.33 35.92 72.22
C ASP A 159 23.83 36.26 72.07
N ARG A 160 23.51 37.56 72.07
CA ARG A 160 22.16 38.10 71.82
C ARG A 160 22.01 38.71 70.42
N VAL A 161 22.97 38.46 69.53
CA VAL A 161 22.93 38.89 68.13
C VAL A 161 22.73 37.67 67.22
N GLY A 162 21.55 37.61 66.58
CA GLY A 162 21.25 36.60 65.57
C GLY A 162 21.28 37.18 64.16
N PHE A 163 21.77 36.43 63.18
CA PHE A 163 21.77 36.93 61.81
C PHE A 163 20.37 36.92 61.18
N ALA A 164 20.13 37.84 60.24
CA ALA A 164 18.87 37.98 59.50
C ALA A 164 18.96 37.49 58.03
N ASP A 165 20.06 36.85 57.65
CA ASP A 165 20.24 36.35 56.28
C ASP A 165 19.19 35.32 55.87
N ALA A 166 18.69 35.49 54.64
CA ALA A 166 17.64 34.69 54.05
C ALA A 166 18.10 34.02 52.75
N PRO A 167 18.10 32.68 52.66
CA PRO A 167 18.34 32.00 51.40
C PRO A 167 17.14 32.19 50.46
N VAL A 168 17.40 32.78 49.28
CA VAL A 168 16.40 32.95 48.22
C VAL A 168 16.58 31.85 47.18
N ASP A 169 15.47 31.28 46.70
CA ASP A 169 15.49 30.26 45.65
C ASP A 169 15.77 30.88 44.27
N LEU A 170 16.10 30.03 43.28
CA LEU A 170 16.42 30.47 41.91
C LEU A 170 15.28 31.26 41.23
N ASP A 171 14.05 31.06 41.67
CA ASP A 171 12.87 31.77 41.19
C ASP A 171 12.56 33.05 41.99
N GLY A 172 13.45 33.45 42.90
CA GLY A 172 13.31 34.64 43.73
C GLY A 172 12.41 34.47 44.95
N SER A 173 11.81 33.29 45.16
CA SER A 173 10.91 33.07 46.29
C SER A 173 11.67 32.62 47.54
N GLN A 174 11.20 33.06 48.71
CA GLN A 174 11.75 32.70 50.00
C GLN A 174 10.91 31.58 50.64
N ARG A 175 11.34 30.34 50.44
CA ARG A 175 10.74 29.13 51.03
C ARG A 175 11.54 28.57 52.20
N ARG A 176 12.78 29.02 52.34
CA ARG A 176 13.76 28.50 53.29
C ARG A 176 14.13 29.59 54.29
N VAL A 177 14.41 29.18 55.51
CA VAL A 177 15.00 30.03 56.54
C VAL A 177 16.29 29.40 57.04
N MET A 178 17.30 30.21 57.29
CA MET A 178 18.55 29.74 57.86
C MET A 178 18.47 29.83 59.38
N LEU A 179 18.91 28.76 60.05
CA LEU A 179 18.88 28.60 61.50
C LEU A 179 20.27 28.75 62.12
N GLY A 180 21.30 28.31 61.39
CA GLY A 180 22.69 28.45 61.80
C GLY A 180 23.63 28.41 60.61
N THR A 181 24.78 29.07 60.76
CA THR A 181 25.85 29.11 59.76
C THR A 181 27.20 29.18 60.44
N GLN A 182 28.24 28.71 59.74
CA GLN A 182 29.61 28.87 60.20
C GLN A 182 30.28 30.03 59.45
N THR A 183 30.72 31.03 60.21
CA THR A 183 31.46 32.18 59.66
C THR A 183 32.83 31.75 59.10
N LYS A 184 33.46 32.59 58.25
CA LYS A 184 34.84 32.38 57.76
C LYS A 184 35.87 32.17 58.89
N LYS A 185 35.60 32.65 60.10
CA LYS A 185 36.43 32.47 61.31
C LYS A 185 36.14 31.17 62.06
N GLN A 186 35.38 30.25 61.47
CA GLN A 186 34.93 28.97 62.05
C GLN A 186 34.03 29.09 63.28
N VAL A 187 33.54 30.30 63.61
CA VAL A 187 32.56 30.51 64.69
C VAL A 187 31.17 30.23 64.14
N PHE A 188 30.44 29.33 64.80
CA PHE A 188 29.04 29.05 64.51
C PHE A 188 28.15 30.17 65.06
N ARG A 189 27.22 30.65 64.25
CA ARG A 189 26.25 31.69 64.62
C ARG A 189 24.85 31.17 64.37
N TYR A 190 23.90 31.67 65.15
CA TYR A 190 22.47 31.31 65.06
C TYR A 190 21.67 32.48 64.49
N SER A 191 20.55 32.18 63.83
CA SER A 191 19.65 33.22 63.33
C SER A 191 18.82 33.83 64.45
N LEU A 192 18.28 35.03 64.23
CA LEU A 192 17.41 35.69 65.19
C LEU A 192 16.22 34.80 65.60
N ALA A 193 15.61 34.13 64.62
CA ALA A 193 14.46 33.25 64.86
C ALA A 193 14.81 32.09 65.81
N LEU A 194 15.99 31.48 65.66
CA LEU A 194 16.40 30.37 66.51
C LEU A 194 16.69 30.84 67.95
N LEU A 195 17.39 31.97 68.12
CA LEU A 195 17.70 32.54 69.44
C LEU A 195 16.44 32.91 70.23
N LEU A 196 15.46 33.52 69.57
CA LEU A 196 14.19 33.89 70.20
C LEU A 196 13.36 32.66 70.59
N ALA A 197 13.31 31.65 69.72
CA ALA A 197 12.65 30.38 70.02
C ALA A 197 13.33 29.66 71.20
N GLU A 198 14.66 29.61 71.21
CA GLU A 198 15.44 29.03 72.30
C GLU A 198 15.20 29.76 73.63
N LYS A 199 15.27 31.10 73.66
CA LYS A 199 15.01 31.89 74.87
C LYS A 199 13.61 31.61 75.44
N PHE A 200 12.61 31.46 74.57
CA PHE A 200 11.26 31.14 74.98
C PHE A 200 11.13 29.72 75.57
N LEU A 201 11.84 28.76 74.99
CA LEU A 201 11.82 27.34 75.38
C LEU A 201 12.66 27.04 76.63
N ILE A 202 13.75 27.76 76.86
CA ILE A 202 14.56 27.64 78.09
C ILE A 202 13.71 27.90 79.33
N ALA A 203 12.78 28.86 79.26
CA ALA A 203 11.85 29.14 80.35
C ALA A 203 10.82 28.01 80.60
N GLN A 204 10.78 27.00 79.73
CA GLN A 204 10.03 25.75 79.89
C GLN A 204 10.95 24.54 80.15
N ASN A 205 12.22 24.79 80.49
CA ASN A 205 13.27 23.78 80.70
C ASN A 205 13.54 22.91 79.46
N ILE A 206 13.46 23.51 78.27
CA ILE A 206 13.77 22.88 76.99
C ILE A 206 14.97 23.62 76.38
N HIS A 207 16.07 22.90 76.16
CA HIS A 207 17.31 23.42 75.61
C HIS A 207 17.49 22.99 74.15
N LEU A 208 18.26 23.77 73.40
CA LEU A 208 18.73 23.40 72.07
C LEU A 208 19.78 22.29 72.18
N ASP A 209 19.57 21.21 71.44
CA ASP A 209 20.51 20.11 71.28
C ASP A 209 20.77 19.82 69.80
N ASN A 210 21.79 19.03 69.51
CA ASN A 210 21.98 18.44 68.18
C ASN A 210 20.91 17.38 67.87
N GLY A 211 20.64 17.21 66.57
CA GLY A 211 19.74 16.20 66.03
C GLY A 211 20.18 14.78 66.35
N ILE A 212 19.21 13.85 66.36
CA ILE A 212 19.45 12.43 66.63
C ILE A 212 19.82 11.73 65.33
N ASN A 213 19.11 12.03 64.24
CA ASN A 213 19.31 11.41 62.93
C ASN A 213 20.31 12.21 62.07
N ASP A 214 20.34 13.53 62.21
CA ASP A 214 21.33 14.42 61.60
C ASP A 214 22.06 15.20 62.71
N PRO A 215 23.34 14.88 63.03
CA PRO A 215 24.08 15.53 64.11
C PRO A 215 24.28 17.04 63.95
N VAL A 216 24.07 17.58 62.74
CA VAL A 216 24.17 19.02 62.44
C VAL A 216 22.80 19.70 62.51
N ALA A 217 21.71 18.94 62.53
CA ALA A 217 20.37 19.49 62.68
C ALA A 217 20.13 20.01 64.11
N MET A 218 19.17 20.93 64.22
CA MET A 218 18.75 21.50 65.49
C MET A 218 17.61 20.67 66.07
N ARG A 219 17.63 20.40 67.38
CA ARG A 219 16.58 19.65 68.07
C ARG A 219 16.17 20.34 69.37
N PHE A 220 14.87 20.37 69.61
CA PHE A 220 14.29 20.75 70.90
C PHE A 220 13.43 19.59 71.42
N LYS A 221 13.82 18.99 72.55
CA LYS A 221 13.13 17.82 73.12
C LYS A 221 13.00 16.71 72.06
N SER A 222 11.78 16.36 71.63
CA SER A 222 11.52 15.34 70.61
C SER A 222 11.43 15.89 69.18
N ALA A 223 11.40 17.21 69.01
CA ALA A 223 11.29 17.85 67.70
C ALA A 223 12.68 18.08 67.10
N GLU A 224 13.10 17.16 66.23
CA GLU A 224 14.28 17.34 65.39
C GLU A 224 13.89 18.08 64.11
N ILE A 225 14.53 19.22 63.85
CA ILE A 225 14.19 20.09 62.72
C ILE A 225 14.85 19.53 61.44
N PRO A 226 14.06 19.16 60.41
CA PRO A 226 14.61 18.67 59.15
C PRO A 226 15.48 19.73 58.47
N ARG A 227 16.74 19.39 58.24
CA ARG A 227 17.68 20.23 57.50
C ARG A 227 17.51 20.02 56.00
N ILE A 228 17.50 21.11 55.23
CA ILE A 228 17.59 21.05 53.77
C ILE A 228 18.97 20.50 53.38
N ARG A 229 18.98 19.33 52.74
CA ARG A 229 20.17 18.71 52.13
C ARG A 229 20.27 19.13 50.66
N PRO A 230 21.42 18.88 49.98
CA PRO A 230 21.54 19.20 48.55
C PRO A 230 20.41 18.63 47.70
N ASN A 231 19.95 17.42 48.03
CA ASN A 231 18.71 16.84 47.54
C ASN A 231 17.70 16.77 48.69
N PHE A 232 16.61 17.53 48.59
CA PHE A 232 15.55 17.54 49.61
C PHE A 232 14.22 17.81 48.90
N GLY A 233 13.43 16.76 48.68
CA GLY A 233 12.19 16.86 47.93
C GLY A 233 12.46 17.45 46.55
N GLY A 234 11.77 18.51 46.14
CA GLY A 234 11.97 19.17 44.86
C GLY A 234 13.38 19.74 44.61
N TYR A 235 14.13 20.09 45.65
CA TYR A 235 15.48 20.66 45.52
C TYR A 235 16.49 19.61 45.04
N ILE A 236 17.30 19.97 44.04
CA ILE A 236 18.39 19.15 43.50
C ILE A 236 19.70 19.96 43.50
N ARG A 237 20.76 19.39 44.08
CA ARG A 237 22.10 20.00 44.19
C ARG A 237 22.06 21.44 44.70
N THR A 238 21.13 21.75 45.59
CA THR A 238 21.01 23.08 46.16
C THR A 238 22.23 23.35 47.02
N ASN A 239 22.87 24.50 46.80
CA ASN A 239 23.98 24.94 47.65
C ASN A 239 23.42 25.16 49.05
N THR A 240 23.81 24.27 49.97
CA THR A 240 23.30 24.24 51.33
C THR A 240 24.39 24.54 52.33
N GLY A 241 25.61 24.91 51.91
CA GLY A 241 26.76 25.15 52.78
C GLY A 241 27.14 23.93 53.63
N ASN A 242 28.41 23.53 53.68
CA ASN A 242 28.76 22.31 54.43
C ASN A 242 28.39 22.37 55.93
N ALA A 243 28.32 23.57 56.50
CA ALA A 243 28.00 23.82 57.91
C ALA A 243 26.68 24.59 58.11
N ASP A 244 25.95 24.91 57.05
CA ASP A 244 24.73 25.70 57.20
C ASP A 244 23.53 24.80 57.50
N VAL A 245 22.66 25.33 58.34
CA VAL A 245 21.44 24.65 58.76
C VAL A 245 20.28 25.48 58.28
N GLN A 246 19.62 24.99 57.23
CA GLN A 246 18.44 25.61 56.64
C GLN A 246 17.21 24.74 56.88
N MET A 247 16.06 25.36 57.08
CA MET A 247 14.76 24.71 57.30
C MET A 247 13.75 25.18 56.26
N LEU A 248 12.91 24.28 55.76
CA LEU A 248 11.78 24.64 54.91
C LEU A 248 10.67 25.31 55.76
N LEU A 249 10.14 26.43 55.29
CA LEU A 249 9.05 27.13 55.95
C LEU A 249 7.71 26.46 55.64
N ASN A 250 7.03 26.02 56.68
CA ASN A 250 5.64 25.60 56.68
C ASN A 250 4.78 26.77 57.21
N PHE A 251 4.54 27.74 56.33
CA PHE A 251 3.77 28.95 56.63
C PHE A 251 2.43 28.61 57.27
N ARG A 252 2.07 29.35 58.32
CA ARG A 252 0.80 29.15 59.03
C ARG A 252 -0.33 29.77 58.20
N ASN A 253 -1.20 28.94 57.64
CA ASN A 253 -2.33 29.43 56.85
C ASN A 253 -3.44 30.02 57.76
N HIS A 254 -3.32 31.29 58.13
CA HIS A 254 -4.36 32.03 58.86
C HIS A 254 -4.30 33.53 58.51
N PRO A 255 -5.43 34.20 58.17
CA PRO A 255 -5.44 35.62 57.79
C PRO A 255 -4.93 36.59 58.85
N LYS A 256 -4.84 36.15 60.11
CA LYS A 256 -4.25 36.87 61.25
C LYS A 256 -3.37 35.92 62.03
N ALA A 257 -2.39 35.28 61.38
CA ALA A 257 -1.62 34.19 61.99
C ALA A 257 -0.91 34.64 63.29
N PHE A 258 -0.57 35.92 63.36
CA PHE A 258 0.00 36.60 64.53
C PHE A 258 -0.82 37.83 64.90
N GLU A 259 -0.76 38.23 66.16
CA GLU A 259 -1.28 39.52 66.59
C GLU A 259 -0.32 40.63 66.16
N THR A 260 -0.83 41.71 65.60
CA THR A 260 -0.05 42.82 65.05
C THR A 260 -0.46 44.13 65.72
N VAL A 261 0.51 44.91 66.17
CA VAL A 261 0.34 46.24 66.75
C VAL A 261 1.26 47.22 66.03
N SER A 262 0.71 48.33 65.54
CA SER A 262 1.52 49.39 64.92
C SER A 262 2.47 50.03 65.93
N PHE A 263 3.70 50.34 65.52
CA PHE A 263 4.73 50.95 66.36
C PHE A 263 4.26 52.30 66.95
N HIS A 264 3.56 53.11 66.17
CA HIS A 264 2.94 54.34 66.68
C HIS A 264 1.92 54.08 67.80
N LYS A 265 1.10 53.02 67.66
CA LYS A 265 0.12 52.64 68.70
C LYS A 265 0.81 52.18 69.98
N LEU A 266 1.93 51.45 69.87
CA LEU A 266 2.77 51.07 71.01
C LEU A 266 3.29 52.29 71.78
N LEU A 267 3.85 53.28 71.08
CA LEU A 267 4.37 54.50 71.71
C LEU A 267 3.30 55.33 72.43
N SER A 268 2.05 55.26 72.00
CA SER A 268 0.92 55.90 72.70
C SER A 268 0.47 55.17 73.98
N GLY A 269 1.13 54.08 74.37
CA GLY A 269 0.77 53.26 75.54
C GLY A 269 -0.49 52.41 75.35
N ASN A 270 -1.02 52.31 74.12
CA ASN A 270 -2.28 51.65 73.82
C ASN A 270 -2.07 50.17 73.46
N VAL A 271 -1.45 49.41 74.37
CA VAL A 271 -1.18 47.97 74.21
C VAL A 271 -1.68 47.23 75.43
N SER A 272 -2.42 46.14 75.20
CA SER A 272 -2.92 45.31 76.29
C SER A 272 -1.75 44.58 76.97
N PRO A 273 -1.68 44.55 78.32
CA PRO A 273 -0.70 43.75 79.05
C PRO A 273 -0.65 42.28 78.61
N ASP A 274 -1.82 41.69 78.34
CA ASP A 274 -1.95 40.30 77.91
C ASP A 274 -1.39 40.06 76.49
N SER A 275 -1.27 41.11 75.67
CA SER A 275 -0.70 41.01 74.33
C SER A 275 0.83 40.88 74.34
N VAL A 276 1.49 41.24 75.45
CA VAL A 276 2.97 41.29 75.57
C VAL A 276 3.51 40.25 76.56
N ARG A 277 2.83 40.09 77.70
CA ARG A 277 3.28 39.25 78.82
C ARG A 277 3.54 37.81 78.40
N ASN A 278 4.71 37.27 78.78
CA ASN A 278 5.14 35.89 78.48
C ASN A 278 5.15 35.52 76.99
N ARG A 279 5.24 36.50 76.08
CA ARG A 279 5.28 36.29 74.63
C ARG A 279 6.63 36.70 74.03
N ILE A 280 6.88 36.24 72.81
CA ILE A 280 7.95 36.78 71.97
C ILE A 280 7.39 38.00 71.26
N VAL A 281 8.08 39.13 71.37
CA VAL A 281 7.73 40.37 70.66
C VAL A 281 8.76 40.59 69.57
N LEU A 282 8.32 40.75 68.32
CA LEU A 282 9.18 41.10 67.20
C LEU A 282 8.89 42.54 66.80
N ILE A 283 9.93 43.36 66.62
CA ILE A 283 9.82 44.73 66.14
C ILE A 283 10.56 44.82 64.81
N GLY A 284 9.88 45.27 63.74
CA GLY A 284 10.46 45.29 62.39
C GLY A 284 9.64 46.11 61.40
N ILE A 285 10.16 46.28 60.19
CA ILE A 285 9.61 47.17 59.16
C ILE A 285 8.59 46.44 58.30
N THR A 286 7.48 47.12 58.00
CA THR A 286 6.39 46.52 57.22
C THR A 286 5.82 47.53 56.22
N THR A 287 6.65 48.44 55.70
CA THR A 287 6.27 49.40 54.66
C THR A 287 6.86 49.01 53.30
N PRO A 288 6.11 49.16 52.20
CA PRO A 288 6.65 48.99 50.84
C PRO A 288 7.76 49.98 50.47
N SER A 289 7.87 51.11 51.19
CA SER A 289 8.86 52.16 50.95
C SER A 289 10.29 51.70 51.25
N PHE A 290 10.45 50.65 52.06
CA PHE A 290 11.74 50.02 52.36
C PHE A 290 11.68 48.56 51.91
N GLN A 291 12.67 48.12 51.12
CA GLN A 291 12.72 46.78 50.54
C GLN A 291 13.12 45.72 51.58
N ASP A 292 12.19 45.38 52.46
CA ASP A 292 12.31 44.29 53.44
C ASP A 292 11.16 43.27 53.29
N TYR A 293 10.98 42.81 52.05
CA TYR A 293 9.97 41.81 51.71
C TYR A 293 10.49 40.88 50.61
N SER A 294 10.00 39.64 50.63
CA SER A 294 10.35 38.61 49.66
C SER A 294 9.11 37.92 49.10
N PRO A 295 9.11 37.50 47.82
CA PRO A 295 8.07 36.62 47.29
C PRO A 295 7.94 35.34 48.12
N ALA A 296 6.73 34.88 48.40
CA ALA A 296 6.48 33.69 49.22
C ALA A 296 5.26 32.89 48.72
N ALA A 297 5.15 31.65 49.20
CA ALA A 297 4.08 30.71 48.81
C ALA A 297 2.66 31.16 49.25
N ILE A 298 2.58 31.91 50.36
CA ILE A 298 1.34 32.40 50.96
C ILE A 298 1.36 33.95 50.95
N PRO A 299 0.21 34.63 50.75
CA PRO A 299 0.13 36.08 50.89
C PRO A 299 0.53 36.59 52.28
N SER A 300 1.10 37.80 52.36
CA SER A 300 1.39 38.47 53.65
C SER A 300 0.13 38.64 54.51
N ILE A 301 0.30 38.48 55.82
CA ILE A 301 -0.74 38.75 56.82
C ILE A 301 -1.03 40.26 56.88
N ILE A 302 0.01 41.08 56.72
CA ILE A 302 -0.04 42.54 56.80
C ILE A 302 -0.54 43.15 55.49
N SER A 303 -0.19 42.53 54.36
CA SER A 303 -0.60 42.94 53.01
C SER A 303 -1.27 41.77 52.26
N PRO A 304 -2.53 41.39 52.58
CA PRO A 304 -3.18 40.19 52.03
C PRO A 304 -3.39 40.15 50.51
N LYS A 305 -3.26 41.32 49.84
CA LYS A 305 -3.35 41.44 48.37
C LYS A 305 -1.98 41.31 47.69
N ALA A 306 -0.89 41.27 48.46
CA ALA A 306 0.47 41.14 47.96
C ALA A 306 0.89 39.67 47.90
N ASN A 307 1.71 39.34 46.90
CA ASN A 307 2.32 38.00 46.76
C ASN A 307 3.74 37.95 47.38
N TRP A 308 3.99 38.76 48.40
CA TRP A 308 5.24 38.83 49.15
C TRP A 308 4.95 38.90 50.65
N VAL A 309 5.96 38.59 51.46
CA VAL A 309 5.92 38.54 52.92
C VAL A 309 7.09 39.37 53.47
N TYR A 310 6.85 40.16 54.52
CA TYR A 310 7.90 41.00 55.15
C TYR A 310 8.89 40.16 55.95
N GLY A 311 10.14 40.61 56.10
CA GLY A 311 11.20 39.89 56.86
C GLY A 311 10.76 39.46 58.26
N ILE A 312 10.11 40.38 59.00
CA ILE A 312 9.57 40.13 60.33
C ILE A 312 8.51 39.00 60.36
N GLU A 313 7.69 38.87 59.32
CA GLU A 313 6.71 37.81 59.20
C GLU A 313 7.39 36.45 58.95
N ILE A 314 8.48 36.43 58.18
CA ILE A 314 9.28 35.21 57.98
C ILE A 314 9.86 34.73 59.32
N HIS A 315 10.45 35.63 60.11
CA HIS A 315 10.96 35.30 61.44
C HIS A 315 9.84 34.79 62.35
N ALA A 316 8.67 35.41 62.34
CA ALA A 316 7.51 34.95 63.12
C ALA A 316 7.04 33.56 62.70
N HIS A 317 6.97 33.26 61.40
CA HIS A 317 6.65 31.93 60.90
C HIS A 317 7.69 30.88 61.30
N ALA A 318 8.99 31.20 61.20
CA ALA A 318 10.07 30.32 61.62
C ALA A 318 10.00 30.00 63.12
N ILE A 319 9.83 31.02 63.98
CA ILE A 319 9.67 30.87 65.43
C ILE A 319 8.41 30.05 65.73
N SER A 320 7.27 30.39 65.13
CA SER A 320 6.00 29.68 65.32
C SER A 320 6.14 28.21 64.94
N GLN A 321 6.84 27.89 63.85
CA GLN A 321 7.11 26.53 63.43
C GLN A 321 7.95 25.76 64.45
N ILE A 322 9.05 26.33 64.95
CA ILE A 322 9.91 25.72 65.97
C ILE A 322 9.13 25.47 67.27
N LEU A 323 8.41 26.49 67.76
CA LEU A 323 7.62 26.38 68.99
C LEU A 323 6.49 25.37 68.84
N SER A 324 5.76 25.39 67.71
CA SER A 324 4.64 24.48 67.48
C SER A 324 5.10 23.04 67.31
N ALA A 325 6.23 22.80 66.65
CA ALA A 325 6.79 21.45 66.54
C ALA A 325 7.22 20.91 67.91
N THR A 326 7.79 21.77 68.75
CA THR A 326 8.31 21.39 70.08
C THR A 326 7.21 21.20 71.13
N LEU A 327 6.24 22.11 71.18
CA LEU A 327 5.22 22.17 72.23
C LEU A 327 3.90 21.52 71.81
N ASP A 328 3.49 21.71 70.56
CA ASP A 328 2.17 21.30 70.04
C ASP A 328 2.25 20.05 69.15
N GLN A 329 3.46 19.51 68.92
CA GLN A 329 3.74 18.41 67.99
C GLN A 329 3.27 18.68 66.55
N ARG A 330 3.29 19.95 66.11
CA ARG A 330 2.99 20.33 64.72
C ARG A 330 4.01 19.65 63.77
N PRO A 331 3.57 18.92 62.74
CA PRO A 331 4.47 18.22 61.84
C PRO A 331 5.38 19.19 61.07
N LEU A 332 6.66 18.84 60.97
CA LEU A 332 7.64 19.53 60.17
C LEU A 332 7.72 18.89 58.78
N ILE A 333 7.88 19.70 57.74
CA ILE A 333 7.98 19.18 56.37
C ILE A 333 9.31 18.42 56.23
N SER A 334 9.17 17.13 55.98
CA SER A 334 10.23 16.16 55.78
C SER A 334 10.07 15.51 54.41
N THR A 335 11.14 14.91 53.93
CA THR A 335 11.20 14.25 52.63
C THR A 335 11.68 12.83 52.80
N TRP A 336 11.43 11.99 51.80
CA TRP A 336 11.96 10.64 51.80
C TRP A 336 13.45 10.63 51.41
N PRO A 337 14.21 9.62 51.84
CA PRO A 337 15.53 9.37 51.27
C PRO A 337 15.45 9.24 49.74
N ASP A 338 16.46 9.76 49.04
CA ASP A 338 16.52 9.80 47.57
C ASP A 338 16.07 8.48 46.92
N TRP A 339 16.58 7.34 47.39
CA TRP A 339 16.26 6.03 46.81
C TRP A 339 14.77 5.66 46.89
N ILE A 340 14.05 6.08 47.94
CA ILE A 340 12.60 5.84 48.08
C ILE A 340 11.84 6.75 47.10
N GLU A 341 12.28 7.99 46.91
CA GLU A 341 11.69 8.88 45.90
C GLU A 341 11.83 8.29 44.49
N TYR A 342 13.02 7.77 44.15
CA TYR A 342 13.24 7.06 42.88
C TYR A 342 12.34 5.83 42.74
N LEU A 343 12.15 5.04 43.81
CA LEU A 343 11.20 3.92 43.81
C LEU A 343 9.75 4.39 43.61
N CYS A 344 9.35 5.54 44.15
CA CYS A 344 8.03 6.11 43.93
C CYS A 344 7.81 6.47 42.45
N ILE A 345 8.81 7.09 41.81
CA ILE A 345 8.78 7.40 40.37
C ILE A 345 8.70 6.12 39.54
N LEU A 346 9.48 5.09 39.88
CA LEU A 346 9.39 3.77 39.24
C LEU A 346 7.99 3.16 39.42
N GLY A 347 7.40 3.28 40.60
CA GLY A 347 6.04 2.84 40.91
C GLY A 347 4.99 3.52 40.04
N GLY A 348 5.09 4.84 39.85
CA GLY A 348 4.23 5.59 38.92
C GLY A 348 4.30 5.04 37.49
N GLY A 349 5.52 4.75 37.02
CA GLY A 349 5.74 4.12 35.72
C GLY A 349 5.11 2.73 35.60
N LEU A 350 5.24 1.88 36.63
CA LEU A 350 4.61 0.54 36.68
C LEU A 350 3.08 0.63 36.62
N VAL A 351 2.47 1.57 37.34
CA VAL A 351 1.03 1.82 37.26
C VAL A 351 0.64 2.23 35.84
N GLY A 352 1.46 3.05 35.16
CA GLY A 352 1.23 3.44 33.77
C GLY A 352 1.28 2.25 32.80
N ILE A 353 2.22 1.33 33.01
CA ILE A 353 2.29 0.07 32.24
C ILE A 353 1.03 -0.75 32.45
N ILE A 354 0.56 -0.90 33.69
CA ILE A 354 -0.66 -1.66 34.00
C ILE A 354 -1.88 -1.02 33.33
N VAL A 355 -2.04 0.30 33.43
CA VAL A 355 -3.17 1.01 32.79
C VAL A 355 -3.16 0.78 31.27
N ALA A 356 -2.02 0.97 30.61
CA ALA A 356 -1.92 0.75 29.17
C ALA A 356 -2.10 -0.72 28.75
N ALA A 357 -1.71 -1.68 29.60
CA ALA A 357 -1.84 -3.11 29.32
C ALA A 357 -3.29 -3.63 29.45
N TYR A 358 -4.14 -2.99 30.25
CA TYR A 358 -5.53 -3.42 30.48
C TYR A 358 -6.56 -2.55 29.75
N ILE A 359 -6.30 -1.25 29.60
CA ILE A 359 -7.22 -0.31 28.98
C ILE A 359 -6.77 -0.03 27.55
N HIS A 360 -7.54 -0.56 26.58
CA HIS A 360 -7.18 -0.54 25.15
C HIS A 360 -8.01 0.49 24.35
N SER A 361 -8.67 1.42 25.03
CA SER A 361 -9.60 2.36 24.43
C SER A 361 -9.16 3.79 24.76
N PRO A 362 -8.88 4.63 23.75
CA PRO A 362 -8.26 5.95 23.96
C PRO A 362 -9.01 6.82 24.97
N ARG A 363 -10.34 6.83 24.92
CA ARG A 363 -11.18 7.60 25.85
C ARG A 363 -11.06 7.13 27.31
N TYR A 364 -10.95 5.82 27.53
CA TYR A 364 -10.80 5.27 28.87
C TYR A 364 -9.36 5.40 29.36
N THR A 365 -8.37 5.37 28.45
CA THR A 365 -6.97 5.68 28.77
C THR A 365 -6.83 7.12 29.25
N ILE A 366 -7.42 8.10 28.54
CA ILE A 366 -7.44 9.51 28.97
C ILE A 366 -8.13 9.68 30.33
N LEU A 367 -9.29 9.04 30.52
CA LEU A 367 -10.01 9.09 31.79
C LEU A 367 -9.20 8.48 32.95
N ALA A 368 -8.56 7.33 32.72
CA ALA A 368 -7.70 6.68 33.70
C ALA A 368 -6.48 7.54 34.05
N ILE A 369 -5.92 8.25 33.05
CA ILE A 369 -4.82 9.18 33.28
C ILE A 369 -5.26 10.33 34.17
N ALA A 370 -6.39 10.96 33.87
CA ALA A 370 -6.93 12.06 34.65
C ALA A 370 -7.25 11.64 36.10
N LEU A 371 -7.88 10.47 36.28
CA LEU A 371 -8.22 9.96 37.61
C LEU A 371 -6.96 9.62 38.44
N SER A 372 -5.96 9.01 37.81
CA SER A 372 -4.70 8.68 38.47
C SER A 372 -3.91 9.94 38.84
N ALA A 373 -3.95 10.97 37.99
CA ALA A 373 -3.31 12.25 38.29
C ALA A 373 -3.95 12.94 39.50
N LEU A 374 -5.29 12.92 39.58
CA LEU A 374 -6.03 13.40 40.76
C LEU A 374 -5.70 12.60 42.01
N LEU A 375 -5.61 11.27 41.89
CA LEU A 375 -5.29 10.37 43.01
C LEU A 375 -3.88 10.63 43.55
N VAL A 376 -2.86 10.66 42.68
CA VAL A 376 -1.46 10.90 43.09
C VAL A 376 -1.32 12.29 43.72
N SER A 377 -1.92 13.31 43.12
CA SER A 377 -1.89 14.68 43.68
C SER A 377 -2.61 14.74 45.03
N GLY A 378 -3.77 14.08 45.16
CA GLY A 378 -4.52 14.01 46.41
C GLY A 378 -3.80 13.27 47.53
N ILE A 379 -3.19 12.11 47.23
CA ILE A 379 -2.37 11.36 48.19
C ILE A 379 -1.17 12.20 48.63
N SER A 380 -0.51 12.86 47.69
CA SER A 380 0.66 13.70 47.99
C SER A 380 0.29 14.93 48.81
N TYR A 381 -0.86 15.54 48.54
CA TYR A 381 -1.40 16.63 49.34
C TYR A 381 -1.71 16.18 50.79
N LEU A 382 -2.38 15.04 50.95
CA LEU A 382 -2.67 14.47 52.28
C LEU A 382 -1.38 14.10 53.03
N ALA A 383 -0.38 13.56 52.34
CA ALA A 383 0.92 13.28 52.90
C ALA A 383 1.61 14.56 53.40
N LEU A 384 1.51 15.66 52.65
CA LEU A 384 2.08 16.96 53.06
C LEU A 384 1.43 17.48 54.34
N LEU A 385 0.11 17.29 54.54
CA LEU A 385 -0.56 17.66 55.79
C LEU A 385 -0.02 16.90 57.01
N TRP A 386 0.54 15.70 56.79
CA TRP A 386 1.26 14.93 57.81
C TRP A 386 2.77 15.21 57.84
N GLY A 387 3.24 16.22 57.11
CA GLY A 387 4.65 16.62 57.07
C GLY A 387 5.50 15.86 56.05
N TRP A 388 4.92 15.16 55.08
CA TRP A 388 5.67 14.43 54.05
C TRP A 388 5.54 15.08 52.67
N TRP A 389 6.63 15.63 52.14
CA TRP A 389 6.68 16.15 50.78
C TRP A 389 7.13 15.06 49.80
N LEU A 390 6.20 14.63 48.94
CA LEU A 390 6.40 13.57 47.94
C LEU A 390 6.71 14.13 46.54
N PRO A 391 7.43 13.39 45.68
CA PRO A 391 7.79 13.83 44.33
C PRO A 391 6.62 13.66 43.34
N VAL A 392 5.69 14.61 43.32
CA VAL A 392 4.46 14.58 42.51
C VAL A 392 4.74 14.61 41.01
N VAL A 393 5.51 15.60 40.54
CA VAL A 393 5.74 15.89 39.12
C VAL A 393 6.43 14.76 38.38
N PRO A 394 7.60 14.22 38.80
CA PRO A 394 8.25 13.14 38.08
C PRO A 394 7.43 11.84 38.18
N THR A 395 6.69 11.61 39.28
CA THR A 395 5.79 10.45 39.41
C THR A 395 4.64 10.54 38.40
N LEU A 396 3.97 11.69 38.29
CA LEU A 396 2.94 11.93 37.29
C LEU A 396 3.48 11.84 35.86
N ALA A 397 4.66 12.42 35.61
CA ALA A 397 5.30 12.34 34.29
C ALA A 397 5.60 10.88 33.90
N SER A 398 6.11 10.07 34.83
CA SER A 398 6.39 8.65 34.60
C SER A 398 5.14 7.89 34.21
N PHE A 399 4.07 8.09 34.96
CA PHE A 399 2.78 7.47 34.71
C PHE A 399 2.19 7.92 33.36
N LEU A 400 2.15 9.23 33.10
CA LEU A 400 1.50 9.80 31.92
C LEU A 400 2.23 9.47 30.62
N LEU A 401 3.54 9.69 30.58
CA LEU A 401 4.34 9.48 29.37
C LEU A 401 4.40 7.99 29.01
N ILE A 402 4.50 7.10 29.99
CA ILE A 402 4.47 5.66 29.75
C ILE A 402 3.06 5.25 29.28
N SER A 403 2.00 5.65 29.99
CA SER A 403 0.62 5.26 29.62
C SER A 403 0.27 5.64 28.18
N LEU A 404 0.56 6.88 27.77
CA LEU A 404 0.27 7.37 26.42
C LEU A 404 1.11 6.68 25.35
N SER A 405 2.41 6.53 25.59
CA SER A 405 3.33 5.93 24.61
C SER A 405 2.98 4.47 24.34
N LEU A 406 2.61 3.73 25.39
CA LEU A 406 2.23 2.32 25.23
C LEU A 406 0.88 2.15 24.56
N ASP A 407 -0.12 2.95 24.93
CA ASP A 407 -1.42 2.93 24.26
C ASP A 407 -1.28 3.20 22.75
N ALA A 408 -0.48 4.21 22.37
CA ALA A 408 -0.18 4.50 20.97
C ALA A 408 0.52 3.32 20.26
N PHE A 409 1.49 2.70 20.92
CA PHE A 409 2.19 1.54 20.39
C PHE A 409 1.26 0.33 20.19
N TYR A 410 0.37 0.05 21.16
CA TYR A 410 -0.63 -1.01 21.05
C TYR A 410 -1.60 -0.77 19.90
N GLN A 411 -2.06 0.47 19.72
CA GLN A 411 -2.93 0.82 18.59
C GLN A 411 -2.22 0.62 17.25
N TYR A 412 -0.94 1.01 17.16
CA TYR A 412 -0.13 0.82 15.97
C TYR A 412 0.08 -0.67 15.65
N ASP A 413 0.48 -1.48 16.63
CA ASP A 413 0.67 -2.93 16.44
C ASP A 413 -0.62 -3.60 15.97
N ARG A 414 -1.76 -3.30 16.60
CA ARG A 414 -3.07 -3.81 16.16
C ARG A 414 -3.40 -3.46 14.70
N PHE A 415 -3.08 -2.24 14.29
CA PHE A 415 -3.29 -1.80 12.92
C PHE A 415 -2.43 -2.59 11.93
N ILE A 416 -1.14 -2.78 12.24
CA ILE A 416 -0.21 -3.57 11.43
C ILE A 416 -0.66 -5.04 11.35
N GLN A 417 -1.01 -5.66 12.47
CA GLN A 417 -1.50 -7.04 12.51
C GLN A 417 -2.76 -7.23 11.66
N THR A 418 -3.66 -6.24 11.65
CA THR A 418 -4.87 -6.28 10.83
C THR A 418 -4.53 -6.24 9.34
N LYS A 419 -3.59 -5.38 8.92
CA LYS A 419 -3.11 -5.32 7.53
C LYS A 419 -2.42 -6.61 7.08
N VAL A 420 -1.54 -7.16 7.93
CA VAL A 420 -0.84 -8.42 7.62
C VAL A 420 -1.83 -9.56 7.42
N LYS A 421 -2.85 -9.67 8.29
CA LYS A 421 -3.92 -10.68 8.13
C LYS A 421 -4.71 -10.50 6.83
N ALA A 422 -5.05 -9.27 6.46
CA ALA A 422 -5.75 -8.99 5.21
C ALA A 422 -4.91 -9.40 3.99
N GLN A 423 -3.62 -9.07 3.98
CA GLN A 423 -2.70 -9.48 2.91
C GLN A 423 -2.57 -11.00 2.82
N GLN A 424 -2.46 -11.69 3.95
CA GLN A 424 -2.41 -13.16 3.97
C GLN A 424 -3.70 -13.80 3.41
N GLN A 425 -4.87 -13.21 3.65
CA GLN A 425 -6.12 -13.67 3.06
C GLN A 425 -6.14 -13.47 1.54
N THR A 426 -5.71 -12.31 1.05
CA THR A 426 -5.60 -12.05 -0.40
C THR A 426 -4.65 -13.02 -1.09
N LEU A 427 -3.49 -13.31 -0.47
CA LEU A 427 -2.54 -14.29 -1.01
C LEU A 427 -3.14 -15.70 -1.11
N ARG A 428 -3.86 -16.16 -0.07
CA ARG A 428 -4.54 -17.46 -0.11
C ARG A 428 -5.60 -17.54 -1.20
N ILE A 429 -6.40 -16.49 -1.39
CA ILE A 429 -7.40 -16.43 -2.46
C ILE A 429 -6.72 -16.50 -3.83
N LEU A 430 -5.60 -15.79 -4.01
CA LEU A 430 -4.82 -15.81 -5.25
C LEU A 430 -4.23 -17.19 -5.53
N GLU A 431 -3.68 -17.88 -4.54
CA GLU A 431 -3.17 -19.25 -4.67
C GLU A 431 -4.27 -20.25 -5.04
N GLN A 432 -5.45 -20.13 -4.42
CA GLN A 432 -6.61 -20.96 -4.77
C GLN A 432 -7.07 -20.70 -6.21
N ALA A 433 -7.26 -19.43 -6.59
CA ALA A 433 -7.66 -19.07 -7.95
C ALA A 433 -6.64 -19.53 -9.00
N LYS A 434 -5.33 -19.47 -8.68
CA LYS A 434 -4.27 -20.00 -9.53
C LYS A 434 -4.41 -21.52 -9.73
N THR A 435 -4.62 -22.26 -8.64
CA THR A 435 -4.75 -23.73 -8.68
C THR A 435 -6.00 -24.14 -9.47
N ASP A 436 -7.14 -23.47 -9.22
CA ASP A 436 -8.38 -23.72 -9.95
C ASP A 436 -8.22 -23.44 -11.45
N LEU A 437 -7.51 -22.36 -11.80
CA LEU A 437 -7.20 -22.03 -13.19
C LEU A 437 -6.29 -23.08 -13.84
N GLU A 438 -5.26 -23.57 -13.14
CA GLU A 438 -4.37 -24.62 -13.64
C GLU A 438 -5.16 -25.93 -13.92
N ILE A 439 -6.09 -26.31 -13.04
CA ILE A 439 -6.97 -27.47 -13.26
C ILE A 439 -7.89 -27.24 -14.47
N GLN A 440 -8.51 -26.07 -14.58
CA GLN A 440 -9.38 -25.73 -15.72
C GLN A 440 -8.62 -25.76 -17.04
N VAL A 441 -7.41 -25.19 -17.08
CA VAL A 441 -6.55 -25.22 -18.27
C VAL A 441 -6.20 -26.65 -18.63
N ALA A 442 -5.74 -27.48 -17.67
CA ALA A 442 -5.41 -28.88 -17.92
C ALA A 442 -6.60 -29.69 -18.46
N GLN A 443 -7.79 -29.49 -17.88
CA GLN A 443 -9.02 -30.15 -18.34
C GLN A 443 -9.37 -29.72 -19.77
N ARG A 444 -9.35 -28.42 -20.07
CA ARG A 444 -9.62 -27.90 -21.42
C ARG A 444 -8.61 -28.39 -22.44
N THR A 445 -7.34 -28.45 -22.09
CA THR A 445 -6.30 -29.00 -22.97
C THR A 445 -6.55 -30.47 -23.28
N SER A 446 -6.94 -31.28 -22.29
CA SER A 446 -7.28 -32.70 -22.50
C SER A 446 -8.52 -32.87 -23.37
N GLU A 447 -9.59 -32.11 -23.13
CA GLU A 447 -10.82 -32.12 -23.95
C GLU A 447 -10.52 -31.78 -25.41
N LEU A 448 -9.71 -30.74 -25.64
CA LEU A 448 -9.29 -30.32 -26.98
C LEU A 448 -8.44 -31.39 -27.68
N GLN A 449 -7.52 -32.03 -26.97
CA GLN A 449 -6.71 -33.12 -27.53
C GLN A 449 -7.56 -34.31 -27.96
N GLN A 450 -8.52 -34.72 -27.13
CA GLN A 450 -9.43 -35.82 -27.46
C GLN A 450 -10.30 -35.47 -28.68
N SER A 451 -10.89 -34.27 -28.70
CA SER A 451 -11.72 -33.83 -29.83
C SER A 451 -10.93 -33.77 -31.14
N ASN A 452 -9.68 -33.30 -31.11
CA ASN A 452 -8.81 -33.30 -32.29
C ASN A 452 -8.48 -34.72 -32.78
N LEU A 453 -8.25 -35.67 -31.88
CA LEU A 453 -8.00 -37.06 -32.23
C LEU A 453 -9.24 -37.69 -32.90
N GLU A 454 -10.41 -37.52 -32.30
CA GLU A 454 -11.68 -38.01 -32.86
C GLU A 454 -11.95 -37.41 -34.24
N LEU A 455 -11.73 -36.10 -34.39
CA LEU A 455 -11.87 -35.40 -35.67
C LEU A 455 -10.90 -35.94 -36.73
N SER A 456 -9.64 -36.18 -36.35
CA SER A 456 -8.62 -36.73 -37.23
C SER A 456 -8.98 -38.13 -37.70
N GLN A 457 -9.42 -39.01 -36.79
CA GLN A 457 -9.86 -40.38 -37.12
C GLN A 457 -11.10 -40.39 -38.02
N ALA A 458 -12.10 -39.55 -37.73
CA ALA A 458 -13.30 -39.43 -38.55
C ALA A 458 -12.98 -38.96 -39.97
N LYS A 459 -12.05 -37.99 -40.11
CA LYS A 459 -11.56 -37.50 -41.39
C LYS A 459 -10.89 -38.62 -42.18
N GLU A 460 -9.97 -39.36 -41.57
CA GLU A 460 -9.25 -40.45 -42.24
C GLU A 460 -10.20 -41.57 -42.71
N ALA A 461 -11.16 -41.96 -41.87
CA ALA A 461 -12.17 -42.95 -42.23
C ALA A 461 -13.03 -42.51 -43.44
N ALA A 462 -13.45 -41.25 -43.47
CA ALA A 462 -14.21 -40.68 -44.58
C ALA A 462 -13.39 -40.68 -45.89
N GLU A 463 -12.11 -40.30 -45.84
CA GLU A 463 -11.23 -40.30 -46.99
C GLU A 463 -10.92 -41.72 -47.50
N MET A 464 -10.75 -42.69 -46.60
CA MET A 464 -10.59 -44.09 -46.98
C MET A 464 -11.84 -44.64 -47.68
N ALA A 465 -13.03 -44.38 -47.13
CA ALA A 465 -14.29 -44.80 -47.72
C ALA A 465 -14.49 -44.20 -49.13
N SER A 466 -14.21 -42.91 -49.30
CA SER A 466 -14.27 -42.23 -50.60
C SER A 466 -13.32 -42.85 -51.62
N ARG A 467 -12.06 -43.09 -51.23
CA ARG A 467 -11.06 -43.75 -52.10
C ARG A 467 -11.46 -45.18 -52.47
N ALA A 468 -12.02 -45.94 -51.55
CA ALA A 468 -12.50 -47.30 -51.80
C ALA A 468 -13.68 -47.32 -52.79
N LYS A 469 -14.66 -46.41 -52.63
CA LYS A 469 -15.79 -46.23 -53.58
C LYS A 469 -15.27 -45.96 -55.00
N GLY A 470 -14.32 -45.03 -55.15
CA GLY A 470 -13.73 -44.70 -56.45
C GLY A 470 -13.00 -45.88 -57.09
N LYS A 471 -12.17 -46.61 -56.32
CA LYS A 471 -11.45 -47.81 -56.81
C LYS A 471 -12.41 -48.93 -57.24
N PHE A 472 -13.48 -49.17 -56.47
CA PHE A 472 -14.47 -50.19 -56.79
C PHE A 472 -15.17 -49.89 -58.13
N LEU A 473 -15.65 -48.66 -58.34
CA LEU A 473 -16.34 -48.29 -59.58
C LEU A 473 -15.44 -48.40 -60.82
N ALA A 474 -14.18 -47.98 -60.71
CA ALA A 474 -13.22 -48.10 -61.80
C ALA A 474 -12.95 -49.57 -62.18
N LYS A 475 -12.74 -50.44 -61.17
CA LYS A 475 -12.52 -51.87 -61.40
C LYS A 475 -13.75 -52.54 -62.01
N MET A 476 -14.94 -52.28 -61.47
CA MET A 476 -16.19 -52.85 -61.99
C MET A 476 -16.46 -52.45 -63.44
N SER A 477 -16.14 -51.21 -63.83
CA SER A 477 -16.28 -50.76 -65.23
C SER A 477 -15.44 -51.60 -66.20
N HIS A 478 -14.19 -51.90 -65.84
CA HIS A 478 -13.31 -52.74 -66.65
C HIS A 478 -13.81 -54.19 -66.78
N GLU A 479 -14.26 -54.77 -65.66
CA GLU A 479 -14.82 -56.13 -65.60
C GLU A 479 -16.13 -56.26 -66.39
N LEU A 480 -16.94 -55.21 -66.46
CA LEU A 480 -18.19 -55.20 -67.24
C LEU A 480 -17.94 -54.96 -68.74
N ARG A 481 -16.95 -54.15 -69.12
CA ARG A 481 -16.65 -53.83 -70.52
C ARG A 481 -16.16 -55.05 -71.30
N THR A 482 -15.32 -55.88 -70.69
CA THR A 482 -14.69 -57.03 -71.34
C THR A 482 -15.69 -58.06 -71.89
N PRO A 483 -16.64 -58.62 -71.10
CA PRO A 483 -17.65 -59.53 -71.62
C PRO A 483 -18.63 -58.84 -72.56
N LEU A 484 -18.95 -57.57 -72.33
CA LEU A 484 -19.89 -56.83 -73.17
C LEU A 484 -19.33 -56.58 -74.58
N ASN A 485 -18.05 -56.21 -74.69
CA ASN A 485 -17.37 -56.08 -75.99
C ASN A 485 -17.31 -57.41 -76.74
N ALA A 486 -17.15 -58.54 -76.05
CA ALA A 486 -17.21 -59.86 -76.66
C ALA A 486 -18.62 -60.17 -77.19
N ILE A 487 -19.67 -59.90 -76.40
CA ILE A 487 -21.08 -60.07 -76.80
C ILE A 487 -21.39 -59.23 -78.04
N LEU A 488 -20.96 -57.96 -78.06
CA LEU A 488 -21.12 -57.07 -79.21
C LEU A 488 -20.34 -57.54 -80.42
N GLY A 489 -19.09 -57.99 -80.25
CA GLY A 489 -18.27 -58.52 -81.34
C GLY A 489 -18.92 -59.73 -82.02
N PHE A 490 -19.38 -60.72 -81.24
CA PHE A 490 -20.09 -61.87 -81.80
C PHE A 490 -21.44 -61.49 -82.42
N SER A 491 -22.20 -60.59 -81.79
CA SER A 491 -23.46 -60.09 -82.32
C SER A 491 -23.27 -59.32 -83.64
N GLN A 492 -22.20 -58.54 -83.79
CA GLN A 492 -21.85 -57.85 -85.04
C GLN A 492 -21.42 -58.85 -86.14
N MET A 493 -20.64 -59.88 -85.81
CA MET A 493 -20.31 -60.95 -86.76
C MET A 493 -21.57 -61.70 -87.24
N MET A 494 -22.48 -62.04 -86.32
CA MET A 494 -23.77 -62.63 -86.67
C MET A 494 -24.64 -61.70 -87.53
N ALA A 495 -24.41 -60.38 -87.50
CA ALA A 495 -25.18 -59.45 -88.33
C ALA A 495 -24.79 -59.53 -89.81
N GLN A 496 -23.59 -60.05 -90.10
CA GLN A 496 -23.04 -60.20 -91.45
C GLN A 496 -23.35 -61.58 -92.07
N ASP A 497 -23.87 -62.54 -91.29
CA ASP A 497 -24.23 -63.87 -91.77
C ASP A 497 -25.56 -63.83 -92.54
N THR A 498 -25.50 -64.01 -93.87
CA THR A 498 -26.65 -63.97 -94.77
C THR A 498 -27.55 -65.22 -94.70
N THR A 499 -27.18 -66.24 -93.92
CA THR A 499 -27.96 -67.48 -93.78
C THR A 499 -29.02 -67.42 -92.67
N LEU A 500 -29.02 -66.35 -91.86
CA LEU A 500 -29.96 -66.16 -90.76
C LEU A 500 -31.36 -65.75 -91.23
N SER A 501 -32.40 -66.22 -90.54
CA SER A 501 -33.77 -65.77 -90.78
C SER A 501 -33.97 -64.29 -90.41
N GLU A 502 -34.92 -63.61 -91.04
CA GLU A 502 -35.23 -62.20 -90.78
C GLU A 502 -35.58 -61.93 -89.30
N ALA A 503 -36.27 -62.89 -88.66
CA ALA A 503 -36.55 -62.85 -87.22
C ALA A 503 -35.28 -62.90 -86.35
N ASN A 504 -34.26 -63.68 -86.76
CA ASN A 504 -32.98 -63.76 -86.07
C ASN A 504 -32.12 -62.51 -86.33
N HIS A 505 -32.13 -61.94 -87.54
CA HIS A 505 -31.50 -60.63 -87.77
C HIS A 505 -32.14 -59.51 -86.95
N LYS A 506 -33.48 -59.53 -86.77
CA LYS A 506 -34.17 -58.57 -85.90
C LYS A 506 -33.77 -58.73 -84.42
N ARG A 507 -33.68 -59.97 -83.92
CA ARG A 507 -33.18 -60.27 -82.56
C ARG A 507 -31.72 -59.84 -82.38
N ASN A 508 -30.86 -60.10 -83.36
CA ASN A 508 -29.46 -59.72 -83.32
C ASN A 508 -29.26 -58.20 -83.33
N ARG A 509 -30.08 -57.46 -84.11
CA ARG A 509 -30.13 -55.99 -84.04
C ARG A 509 -30.51 -55.50 -82.65
N LEU A 510 -31.47 -56.16 -81.98
CA LEU A 510 -31.87 -55.82 -80.62
C LEU A 510 -30.76 -56.08 -79.60
N ILE A 511 -30.00 -57.17 -79.74
CA ILE A 511 -28.83 -57.47 -78.89
C ILE A 511 -27.75 -56.40 -79.05
N ASN A 512 -27.37 -56.07 -80.29
CA ASN A 512 -26.40 -55.01 -80.56
C ASN A 512 -26.85 -53.65 -79.99
N GLN A 513 -28.11 -53.26 -80.23
CA GLN A 513 -28.65 -52.01 -79.68
C GLN A 513 -28.63 -51.98 -78.14
N SER A 514 -28.97 -53.10 -77.50
CA SER A 514 -28.96 -53.21 -76.04
C SER A 514 -27.54 -53.21 -75.47
N GLY A 515 -26.60 -53.87 -76.15
CA GLY A 515 -25.20 -53.93 -75.74
C GLY A 515 -24.48 -52.58 -75.87
N GLU A 516 -24.69 -51.86 -76.98
CA GLU A 516 -24.17 -50.50 -77.17
C GLU A 516 -24.76 -49.53 -76.14
N HIS A 517 -26.05 -49.68 -75.83
CA HIS A 517 -26.70 -48.88 -74.79
C HIS A 517 -26.09 -49.12 -73.40
N LEU A 518 -25.84 -50.38 -73.03
CA LEU A 518 -25.20 -50.73 -71.75
C LEU A 518 -23.75 -50.23 -71.68
N LEU A 519 -23.03 -50.26 -72.80
CA LEU A 519 -21.65 -49.77 -72.87
C LEU A 519 -21.59 -48.25 -72.68
N GLY A 520 -22.55 -47.52 -73.25
CA GLY A 520 -22.77 -46.09 -72.99
C GLY A 520 -23.01 -45.81 -71.50
N LEU A 521 -23.93 -46.54 -70.88
CA LEU A 521 -24.23 -46.44 -69.44
C LEU A 521 -23.01 -46.63 -68.53
N ILE A 522 -22.20 -47.66 -68.82
CA ILE A 522 -20.98 -47.94 -68.05
C ILE A 522 -19.98 -46.79 -68.19
N ASN A 523 -19.84 -46.22 -69.39
CA ASN A 523 -18.94 -45.10 -69.63
C ASN A 523 -19.43 -43.80 -68.96
N ASP A 524 -20.75 -43.59 -68.90
CA ASP A 524 -21.37 -42.45 -68.22
C ASP A 524 -21.15 -42.53 -66.70
N ILE A 525 -21.38 -43.69 -66.08
CA ILE A 525 -21.13 -43.91 -64.64
C ILE A 525 -19.66 -43.70 -64.31
N LEU A 526 -18.74 -44.19 -65.16
CA LEU A 526 -17.31 -43.98 -64.96
C LEU A 526 -16.92 -42.51 -65.09
N SER A 527 -17.54 -41.79 -66.03
CA SER A 527 -17.30 -40.34 -66.20
C SER A 527 -17.76 -39.57 -64.97
N LEU A 528 -18.96 -39.87 -64.45
CA LEU A 528 -19.45 -39.29 -63.20
C LEU A 528 -18.53 -39.61 -62.01
N ALA A 529 -18.06 -40.85 -61.87
CA ALA A 529 -17.15 -41.24 -60.79
C ALA A 529 -15.78 -40.54 -60.87
N LYS A 530 -15.27 -40.28 -62.08
CA LYS A 530 -14.03 -39.50 -62.28
C LYS A 530 -14.23 -38.02 -61.97
N LEU A 531 -15.39 -37.47 -62.32
CA LEU A 531 -15.76 -36.09 -62.00
C LEU A 531 -15.94 -35.91 -60.49
N GLU A 532 -16.69 -36.79 -59.81
CA GLU A 532 -16.87 -36.77 -58.34
C GLU A 532 -15.54 -36.89 -57.56
N SER A 533 -14.56 -37.59 -58.14
CA SER A 533 -13.24 -37.77 -57.52
C SER A 533 -12.21 -36.70 -57.91
N GLY A 534 -12.60 -35.70 -58.72
CA GLY A 534 -11.72 -34.64 -59.21
C GLY A 534 -10.62 -35.12 -60.17
N LYS A 535 -10.72 -36.35 -60.69
CA LYS A 535 -9.70 -37.00 -61.55
C LYS A 535 -9.93 -36.78 -63.04
N GLN A 536 -10.85 -35.87 -63.41
CA GLN A 536 -11.18 -35.55 -64.79
C GLN A 536 -10.54 -34.21 -65.16
N GLU A 537 -9.50 -34.27 -65.98
CA GLU A 537 -8.82 -33.08 -66.52
C GLU A 537 -9.38 -32.73 -67.91
N LEU A 538 -9.37 -31.43 -68.26
CA LEU A 538 -9.66 -30.95 -69.60
C LEU A 538 -8.46 -31.22 -70.53
N ARG A 539 -8.74 -31.62 -71.78
CA ARG A 539 -7.71 -31.75 -72.81
C ARG A 539 -7.83 -30.58 -73.78
N GLU A 540 -7.25 -29.47 -73.38
CA GLU A 540 -7.32 -28.23 -74.16
C GLU A 540 -6.32 -28.26 -75.32
N GLY A 541 -6.77 -27.79 -76.49
CA GLY A 541 -5.95 -27.68 -77.69
C GLY A 541 -6.59 -26.78 -78.74
N PRO A 542 -5.87 -26.41 -79.81
CA PRO A 542 -6.42 -25.61 -80.90
C PRO A 542 -7.43 -26.42 -81.72
N PHE A 543 -8.56 -25.82 -82.06
CA PHE A 543 -9.57 -26.40 -82.92
C PHE A 543 -10.31 -25.35 -83.76
N GLN A 544 -10.83 -25.78 -84.90
CA GLN A 544 -11.65 -24.94 -85.77
C GLN A 544 -13.14 -25.12 -85.44
N LEU A 545 -13.83 -24.02 -85.08
CA LEU A 545 -15.23 -24.09 -84.65
C LEU A 545 -16.15 -24.56 -85.78
N SER A 546 -15.89 -24.15 -87.02
CA SER A 546 -16.70 -24.56 -88.18
C SER A 546 -16.64 -26.08 -88.40
N THR A 547 -15.46 -26.70 -88.33
CA THR A 547 -15.32 -28.16 -88.49
C THR A 547 -16.05 -28.93 -87.38
N LEU A 548 -15.99 -28.44 -86.14
CA LEU A 548 -16.75 -29.04 -85.03
C LEU A 548 -18.26 -28.95 -85.27
N LEU A 549 -18.75 -27.79 -85.72
CA LEU A 549 -20.15 -27.59 -86.03
C LEU A 549 -20.62 -28.40 -87.24
N GLU A 550 -19.84 -28.48 -88.32
CA GLU A 550 -20.10 -29.32 -89.50
C GLU A 550 -20.18 -30.80 -89.12
N THR A 551 -19.28 -31.26 -88.24
CA THR A 551 -19.30 -32.64 -87.74
C THR A 551 -20.58 -32.92 -86.96
N VAL A 552 -20.94 -32.02 -86.03
CA VAL A 552 -22.18 -32.16 -85.22
C VAL A 552 -23.42 -32.09 -86.11
N GLU A 553 -23.46 -31.15 -87.04
CA GLU A 553 -24.55 -30.99 -88.00
C GLU A 553 -24.72 -32.22 -88.90
N GLY A 554 -23.62 -32.77 -89.43
CA GLY A 554 -23.63 -33.97 -90.26
C GLY A 554 -24.19 -35.20 -89.56
N ILE A 555 -23.97 -35.34 -88.24
CA ILE A 555 -24.51 -36.45 -87.43
C ILE A 555 -26.05 -36.40 -87.36
N PHE A 556 -26.62 -35.20 -87.27
CA PHE A 556 -28.05 -35.02 -86.98
C PHE A 556 -28.92 -34.65 -88.18
N ARG A 557 -28.37 -33.97 -89.20
CA ARG A 557 -29.14 -33.44 -90.35
C ARG A 557 -30.03 -34.51 -91.00
N LEU A 558 -29.45 -35.64 -91.40
CA LEU A 558 -30.19 -36.74 -92.01
C LEU A 558 -31.28 -37.31 -91.07
N ARG A 559 -30.97 -37.46 -89.78
CA ARG A 559 -31.90 -38.04 -88.79
C ARG A 559 -33.07 -37.10 -88.46
N ILE A 560 -32.81 -35.79 -88.38
CA ILE A 560 -33.83 -34.76 -88.15
C ILE A 560 -34.74 -34.64 -89.38
N GLU A 561 -34.16 -34.60 -90.59
CA GLU A 561 -34.93 -34.54 -91.85
C GLU A 561 -35.75 -35.81 -92.09
N GLN A 562 -35.20 -37.00 -91.80
CA GLN A 562 -35.96 -38.27 -91.86
C GLN A 562 -37.14 -38.31 -90.88
N LYS A 563 -37.06 -37.58 -89.76
CA LYS A 563 -38.18 -37.43 -88.81
C LYS A 563 -39.18 -36.35 -89.25
N GLY A 564 -38.98 -35.71 -90.40
CA GLY A 564 -39.84 -34.66 -90.93
C GLY A 564 -39.72 -33.31 -90.22
N LEU A 565 -38.64 -33.09 -89.47
CA LEU A 565 -38.37 -31.85 -88.73
C LEU A 565 -37.47 -30.91 -89.54
N ALA A 566 -37.68 -29.60 -89.42
CA ALA A 566 -36.75 -28.63 -89.99
C ALA A 566 -35.53 -28.45 -89.08
N PHE A 567 -34.32 -28.62 -89.61
CA PHE A 567 -33.07 -28.34 -88.90
C PHE A 567 -32.40 -27.08 -89.42
N ARG A 568 -32.03 -26.16 -88.52
CA ARG A 568 -31.34 -24.91 -88.90
C ARG A 568 -30.22 -24.60 -87.91
N VAL A 569 -29.01 -24.49 -88.45
CA VAL A 569 -27.82 -24.04 -87.70
C VAL A 569 -27.51 -22.60 -88.10
N LYS A 570 -27.36 -21.71 -87.12
CA LYS A 570 -27.03 -20.29 -87.37
C LYS A 570 -25.91 -19.84 -86.44
N ALA A 571 -24.76 -19.54 -87.03
CA ALA A 571 -23.63 -18.90 -86.37
C ALA A 571 -23.69 -17.37 -86.57
N THR A 572 -23.27 -16.60 -85.55
CA THR A 572 -23.10 -15.14 -85.68
C THR A 572 -21.84 -14.81 -86.50
N PRO A 573 -21.82 -13.72 -87.29
CA PRO A 573 -20.68 -13.40 -88.17
C PRO A 573 -19.35 -13.13 -87.43
N ASP A 574 -19.43 -12.74 -86.16
CA ASP A 574 -18.29 -12.24 -85.37
C ASP A 574 -17.54 -13.36 -84.62
N LEU A 575 -17.76 -14.62 -84.99
CA LEU A 575 -17.12 -15.77 -84.34
C LEU A 575 -15.70 -16.01 -84.89
N PRO A 576 -14.66 -16.07 -84.03
CA PRO A 576 -13.30 -16.42 -84.46
C PRO A 576 -13.25 -17.85 -85.02
N PRO A 577 -12.51 -18.09 -86.14
CA PRO A 577 -12.47 -19.40 -86.78
C PRO A 577 -11.70 -20.45 -85.97
N TYR A 578 -10.64 -20.03 -85.27
CA TYR A 578 -9.76 -20.90 -84.47
C TYR A 578 -9.85 -20.55 -82.99
N LEU A 579 -10.07 -21.57 -82.18
CA LEU A 579 -10.26 -21.45 -80.74
C LEU A 579 -9.37 -22.47 -80.02
N PHE A 580 -9.02 -22.20 -78.77
CA PHE A 580 -8.28 -23.11 -77.91
C PHE A 580 -9.15 -23.55 -76.74
N GLY A 581 -9.31 -24.86 -76.57
CA GLY A 581 -10.15 -25.49 -75.55
C GLY A 581 -10.38 -26.97 -75.83
N ASP A 582 -11.25 -27.63 -75.07
CA ASP A 582 -11.53 -29.07 -75.24
C ASP A 582 -12.66 -29.31 -76.27
N ALA A 583 -12.27 -29.42 -77.54
CA ALA A 583 -13.20 -29.68 -78.65
C ALA A 583 -13.98 -30.99 -78.48
N GLN A 584 -13.41 -32.00 -77.83
CA GLN A 584 -14.06 -33.29 -77.65
C GLN A 584 -15.21 -33.19 -76.64
N LYS A 585 -15.00 -32.46 -75.53
CA LYS A 585 -16.05 -32.21 -74.52
C LYS A 585 -17.13 -31.28 -75.04
N LEU A 586 -16.76 -30.22 -75.77
CA LEU A 586 -17.72 -29.35 -76.47
C LEU A 586 -18.63 -30.17 -77.39
N ARG A 587 -18.04 -31.03 -78.24
CA ARG A 587 -18.80 -31.91 -79.14
C ARG A 587 -19.71 -32.87 -78.37
N GLN A 588 -19.23 -33.43 -77.27
CA GLN A 588 -20.00 -34.37 -76.45
C GLN A 588 -21.24 -33.71 -75.82
N VAL A 589 -21.10 -32.50 -75.27
CA VAL A 589 -22.23 -31.72 -74.74
C VAL A 589 -23.24 -31.42 -75.84
N LEU A 590 -22.78 -30.95 -77.01
CA LEU A 590 -23.65 -30.62 -78.14
C LEU A 590 -24.40 -31.84 -78.69
N ILE A 591 -23.74 -32.99 -78.84
CA ILE A 591 -24.39 -34.23 -79.27
C ILE A 591 -25.48 -34.64 -78.27
N ASN A 592 -25.21 -34.53 -76.97
CA ASN A 592 -26.19 -34.88 -75.95
C ASN A 592 -27.42 -33.95 -75.98
N LEU A 593 -27.21 -32.63 -76.06
CA LEU A 593 -28.30 -31.66 -76.12
C LEU A 593 -29.12 -31.78 -77.42
N LEU A 594 -28.48 -31.95 -78.58
CA LEU A 594 -29.19 -32.14 -79.87
C LEU A 594 -29.88 -33.49 -79.96
N SER A 595 -29.31 -34.55 -79.37
CA SER A 595 -29.98 -35.84 -79.26
C SER A 595 -31.24 -35.74 -78.41
N ASN A 596 -31.22 -34.95 -77.33
CA ASN A 596 -32.41 -34.68 -76.53
C ASN A 596 -33.45 -33.90 -77.34
N ALA A 597 -33.07 -32.83 -78.04
CA ALA A 597 -33.97 -32.07 -78.91
C ALA A 597 -34.63 -32.98 -79.97
N LEU A 598 -33.83 -33.73 -80.75
CA LEU A 598 -34.35 -34.66 -81.76
C LEU A 598 -35.28 -35.71 -81.16
N LYS A 599 -34.99 -36.19 -79.96
CA LYS A 599 -35.80 -37.21 -79.29
C LYS A 599 -37.19 -36.67 -78.92
N PHE A 600 -37.26 -35.48 -78.32
CA PHE A 600 -38.48 -34.94 -77.71
C PHE A 600 -39.28 -33.99 -78.61
N THR A 601 -38.83 -33.72 -79.83
CA THR A 601 -39.63 -32.99 -80.84
C THR A 601 -40.29 -33.99 -81.80
N PRO A 602 -41.62 -34.19 -81.74
CA PRO A 602 -42.33 -35.06 -82.68
C PRO A 602 -42.59 -34.39 -84.04
N ALA A 603 -42.87 -33.09 -84.05
CA ALA A 603 -43.10 -32.27 -85.25
C ALA A 603 -42.62 -30.83 -85.02
N GLY A 604 -42.31 -30.10 -86.09
CA GLY A 604 -41.83 -28.72 -86.03
C GLY A 604 -40.35 -28.58 -86.40
N HIS A 605 -39.55 -27.95 -85.53
CA HIS A 605 -38.17 -27.61 -85.87
C HIS A 605 -37.19 -27.70 -84.70
N ILE A 606 -35.91 -27.77 -85.03
CA ILE A 606 -34.79 -27.66 -84.11
C ILE A 606 -33.82 -26.59 -84.63
N PHE A 607 -33.51 -25.60 -83.80
CA PHE A 607 -32.54 -24.55 -84.07
C PHE A 607 -31.31 -24.72 -83.20
N LEU A 608 -30.13 -24.64 -83.80
CA LEU A 608 -28.87 -24.45 -83.10
C LEU A 608 -28.35 -23.05 -83.42
N ARG A 609 -28.30 -22.16 -82.43
CA ARG A 609 -27.70 -20.83 -82.55
C ARG A 609 -26.38 -20.78 -81.82
N ILE A 610 -25.37 -20.20 -82.46
CA ILE A 610 -24.03 -20.04 -81.88
C ILE A 610 -23.68 -18.55 -81.85
N GLY A 611 -23.38 -18.07 -80.65
CA GLY A 611 -22.87 -16.74 -80.39
C GLY A 611 -21.62 -16.79 -79.52
N SER A 612 -20.97 -15.64 -79.37
CA SER A 612 -19.88 -15.46 -78.44
C SER A 612 -20.03 -14.18 -77.64
N ILE A 613 -19.54 -14.21 -76.41
CA ILE A 613 -19.49 -13.05 -75.51
C ILE A 613 -18.02 -12.84 -75.15
N PRO A 614 -17.38 -11.71 -75.52
CA PRO A 614 -16.04 -11.39 -75.08
C PRO A 614 -15.97 -11.33 -73.54
N THR A 615 -14.91 -11.88 -72.96
CA THR A 615 -14.65 -11.82 -71.52
C THR A 615 -13.20 -11.42 -71.27
N PRO A 616 -12.84 -10.93 -70.07
CA PRO A 616 -11.45 -10.57 -69.75
C PRO A 616 -10.45 -11.72 -69.92
N ALA A 617 -10.91 -12.99 -69.84
CA ALA A 617 -10.09 -14.19 -69.93
C ALA A 617 -10.09 -14.83 -71.34
N GLY A 618 -10.75 -14.23 -72.32
CA GLY A 618 -10.90 -14.78 -73.67
C GLY A 618 -12.32 -14.61 -74.20
N LEU A 619 -12.96 -15.72 -74.57
CA LEU A 619 -14.25 -15.75 -75.23
C LEU A 619 -15.17 -16.78 -74.57
N THR A 620 -16.39 -16.40 -74.21
CA THR A 620 -17.41 -17.38 -73.82
C THR A 620 -18.26 -17.72 -75.04
N LEU A 621 -18.16 -18.96 -75.53
CA LEU A 621 -19.08 -19.47 -76.53
C LEU A 621 -20.44 -19.72 -75.90
N ARG A 622 -21.50 -19.37 -76.62
CA ARG A 622 -22.89 -19.62 -76.23
C ARG A 622 -23.60 -20.39 -77.33
N PHE A 623 -24.03 -21.59 -77.00
CA PHE A 623 -24.83 -22.47 -77.85
C PHE A 623 -26.25 -22.51 -77.33
N GLU A 624 -27.21 -22.13 -78.16
CA GLU A 624 -28.64 -22.21 -77.86
C GLU A 624 -29.27 -23.28 -78.74
N ILE A 625 -29.76 -24.35 -78.12
CA ILE A 625 -30.48 -25.44 -78.78
C ILE A 625 -31.96 -25.24 -78.45
N GLU A 626 -32.73 -24.80 -79.43
CA GLU A 626 -34.18 -24.59 -79.31
C GLU A 626 -34.92 -25.68 -80.09
N ASP A 627 -35.94 -26.26 -79.46
CA ASP A 627 -36.80 -27.29 -80.04
C ASP A 627 -38.26 -26.98 -79.76
N THR A 628 -39.18 -27.37 -80.66
CA THR A 628 -40.64 -27.16 -80.52
C THR A 628 -41.37 -28.39 -79.98
N GLY A 629 -40.71 -29.19 -79.15
CA GLY A 629 -41.23 -30.43 -78.60
C GLY A 629 -42.25 -30.25 -77.47
N GLU A 630 -42.43 -31.30 -76.68
CA GLU A 630 -43.44 -31.36 -75.62
C GLU A 630 -43.23 -30.33 -74.48
N GLY A 631 -42.04 -29.72 -74.40
CA GLY A 631 -41.66 -28.85 -73.28
C GLY A 631 -41.55 -29.60 -71.95
N ILE A 632 -41.18 -28.89 -70.89
CA ILE A 632 -40.90 -29.43 -69.56
C ILE A 632 -41.66 -28.59 -68.52
N ALA A 633 -42.33 -29.23 -67.57
CA ALA A 633 -43.05 -28.52 -66.51
C ALA A 633 -42.08 -27.80 -65.57
N ALA A 634 -42.44 -26.60 -65.11
CA ALA A 634 -41.59 -25.81 -64.22
C ALA A 634 -41.22 -26.55 -62.92
N SER A 635 -42.13 -27.40 -62.41
CA SER A 635 -41.90 -28.26 -61.25
C SER A 635 -40.90 -29.38 -61.51
N GLU A 636 -40.50 -29.65 -62.75
CA GLU A 636 -39.56 -30.72 -63.09
C GLU A 636 -38.19 -30.21 -63.53
N LEU A 637 -38.02 -28.90 -63.75
CA LEU A 637 -36.76 -28.31 -64.20
C LEU A 637 -35.60 -28.57 -63.23
N HIS A 638 -35.86 -28.62 -61.92
CA HIS A 638 -34.84 -28.90 -60.89
C HIS A 638 -34.29 -30.34 -60.96
N LYS A 639 -35.00 -31.26 -61.60
CA LYS A 639 -34.61 -32.67 -61.73
C LYS A 639 -33.62 -32.91 -62.87
N LEU A 640 -33.57 -32.02 -63.87
CA LEU A 640 -32.85 -32.23 -65.14
C LEU A 640 -31.35 -32.49 -64.98
N PHE A 641 -30.76 -31.96 -63.91
CA PHE A 641 -29.33 -32.07 -63.64
C PHE A 641 -29.00 -32.98 -62.45
N VAL A 642 -30.00 -33.67 -61.89
CA VAL A 642 -29.80 -34.68 -60.84
C VAL A 642 -29.52 -36.04 -61.51
N PRO A 643 -28.41 -36.72 -61.19
CA PRO A 643 -28.09 -38.03 -61.76
C PRO A 643 -29.23 -39.05 -61.59
N PHE A 644 -29.54 -39.78 -62.67
CA PHE A 644 -30.57 -40.82 -62.75
C PHE A 644 -32.03 -40.34 -62.65
N GLU A 645 -32.28 -39.05 -62.46
CA GLU A 645 -33.64 -38.51 -62.52
C GLU A 645 -34.05 -38.23 -63.97
N GLN A 646 -35.33 -38.44 -64.27
CA GLN A 646 -35.94 -38.17 -65.57
C GLN A 646 -37.25 -37.39 -65.36
N THR A 647 -37.59 -36.53 -66.32
CA THR A 647 -38.90 -35.88 -66.39
C THR A 647 -39.95 -36.87 -66.88
N GLU A 648 -41.23 -36.57 -66.69
CA GLU A 648 -42.34 -37.41 -67.15
C GLU A 648 -42.25 -37.71 -68.66
N SER A 649 -41.84 -36.73 -69.48
CA SER A 649 -41.58 -36.90 -70.92
C SER A 649 -40.38 -37.84 -71.19
N GLY A 650 -39.35 -37.78 -70.36
CA GLY A 650 -38.21 -38.70 -70.37
C GLY A 650 -38.65 -40.15 -70.12
N GLU A 651 -39.41 -40.38 -69.05
CA GLU A 651 -39.90 -41.72 -68.68
C GLU A 651 -40.83 -42.31 -69.74
N LYS A 652 -41.77 -41.51 -70.27
CA LYS A 652 -42.71 -41.93 -71.33
C LYS A 652 -42.01 -42.36 -72.61
N SER A 653 -40.89 -41.72 -72.96
CA SER A 653 -40.10 -42.06 -74.13
C SER A 653 -39.32 -43.38 -74.01
N LYS A 654 -39.26 -43.99 -72.82
CA LYS A 654 -38.55 -45.25 -72.49
C LYS A 654 -37.11 -45.34 -73.04
N ALA A 655 -36.44 -44.19 -73.19
CA ALA A 655 -35.09 -44.11 -73.74
C ALA A 655 -34.25 -43.13 -72.92
N GLY A 656 -32.96 -43.42 -72.73
CA GLY A 656 -32.03 -42.57 -71.98
C GLY A 656 -31.89 -42.95 -70.50
N THR A 657 -30.81 -42.49 -69.88
CA THR A 657 -30.27 -43.01 -68.61
C THR A 657 -30.39 -42.03 -67.44
N GLY A 658 -30.80 -40.80 -67.72
CA GLY A 658 -30.77 -39.69 -66.74
C GLY A 658 -29.36 -39.18 -66.41
N LEU A 659 -28.32 -39.67 -67.09
CA LEU A 659 -26.92 -39.28 -66.81
C LEU A 659 -26.35 -38.24 -67.78
N GLY A 660 -26.89 -38.15 -68.99
CA GLY A 660 -26.33 -37.29 -70.04
C GLY A 660 -26.30 -35.80 -69.67
N LEU A 661 -27.41 -35.27 -69.16
CA LEU A 661 -27.54 -33.86 -68.77
C LEU A 661 -26.67 -33.50 -67.54
N PRO A 662 -26.68 -34.27 -66.43
CA PRO A 662 -25.75 -34.05 -65.31
C PRO A 662 -24.28 -34.06 -65.74
N ILE A 663 -23.87 -35.02 -66.58
CA ILE A 663 -22.49 -35.10 -67.09
C ILE A 663 -22.17 -33.89 -67.98
N SER A 664 -23.11 -33.47 -68.82
CA SER A 664 -22.93 -32.29 -69.67
C SER A 664 -22.81 -31.01 -68.85
N GLN A 665 -23.57 -30.86 -67.76
CA GLN A 665 -23.45 -29.71 -66.87
C GLN A 665 -22.10 -29.69 -66.16
N GLN A 666 -21.63 -30.83 -65.65
CA GLN A 666 -20.29 -30.90 -65.03
C GLN A 666 -19.17 -30.62 -66.03
N PHE A 667 -19.28 -31.07 -67.29
CA PHE A 667 -18.31 -30.68 -68.32
C PHE A 667 -18.37 -29.18 -68.64
N ALA A 668 -19.57 -28.58 -68.71
CA ALA A 668 -19.71 -27.14 -68.89
C ALA A 668 -19.05 -26.36 -67.76
N GLN A 669 -19.27 -26.77 -66.51
CA GLN A 669 -18.66 -26.15 -65.32
C GLN A 669 -17.14 -26.31 -65.30
N LEU A 670 -16.61 -27.49 -65.67
CA LEU A 670 -15.18 -27.69 -65.82
C LEU A 670 -14.58 -26.75 -66.89
N MET A 671 -15.29 -26.53 -68.00
CA MET A 671 -14.92 -25.57 -69.06
C MET A 671 -15.25 -24.11 -68.69
N GLY A 672 -15.50 -23.79 -67.42
CA GLY A 672 -15.77 -22.43 -66.94
C GLY A 672 -17.12 -21.85 -67.35
N GLY A 673 -18.03 -22.63 -67.91
CA GLY A 673 -19.39 -22.23 -68.29
C GLY A 673 -20.47 -22.97 -67.50
N ASP A 674 -21.69 -23.04 -68.06
CA ASP A 674 -22.83 -23.73 -67.43
C ASP A 674 -23.88 -24.11 -68.49
N ILE A 675 -24.85 -24.95 -68.10
CA ILE A 675 -26.04 -25.26 -68.93
C ILE A 675 -27.30 -24.74 -68.24
N LYS A 676 -28.03 -23.88 -68.94
CA LYS A 676 -29.32 -23.33 -68.51
C LYS A 676 -30.44 -23.84 -69.40
N VAL A 677 -31.65 -23.85 -68.87
CA VAL A 677 -32.84 -24.32 -69.58
C VAL A 677 -33.99 -23.34 -69.39
N SER A 678 -34.70 -23.07 -70.48
CA SER A 678 -35.97 -22.35 -70.48
C SER A 678 -36.97 -23.20 -71.26
N SER A 679 -38.11 -23.55 -70.66
CA SER A 679 -39.07 -24.47 -71.26
C SER A 679 -40.50 -24.14 -70.88
N GLN A 680 -41.43 -24.39 -71.79
CA GLN A 680 -42.86 -24.31 -71.53
C GLN A 680 -43.57 -25.51 -72.15
N VAL A 681 -44.38 -26.19 -71.34
CA VAL A 681 -45.15 -27.38 -71.76
C VAL A 681 -45.99 -27.06 -73.00
N GLY A 682 -45.84 -27.89 -74.04
CA GLY A 682 -46.52 -27.79 -75.32
C GLY A 682 -45.94 -26.77 -76.30
N GLN A 683 -44.93 -25.97 -75.90
CA GLN A 683 -44.28 -24.97 -76.77
C GLN A 683 -42.85 -25.35 -77.15
N GLY A 684 -42.16 -26.11 -76.30
CA GLY A 684 -40.80 -26.58 -76.55
C GLY A 684 -39.80 -26.18 -75.47
N THR A 685 -38.51 -26.41 -75.74
CA THR A 685 -37.42 -26.16 -74.79
C THR A 685 -36.24 -25.45 -75.48
N THR A 686 -35.59 -24.54 -74.77
CA THR A 686 -34.31 -23.95 -75.14
C THR A 686 -33.26 -24.28 -74.09
N PHE A 687 -32.23 -25.03 -74.48
CA PHE A 687 -31.02 -25.22 -73.68
C PHE A 687 -29.95 -24.22 -74.11
N THR A 688 -29.41 -23.47 -73.15
CA THR A 688 -28.28 -22.56 -73.34
C THR A 688 -27.05 -23.14 -72.67
N PHE A 689 -26.09 -23.57 -73.48
CA PHE A 689 -24.80 -24.08 -73.04
C PHE A 689 -23.73 -23.00 -73.24
N THR A 690 -22.95 -22.72 -72.20
CA THR A 690 -21.78 -21.84 -72.28
C THR A 690 -20.49 -22.58 -71.96
N ALA A 691 -19.39 -22.17 -72.60
CA ALA A 691 -18.05 -22.65 -72.32
C ALA A 691 -17.04 -21.52 -72.56
N GLN A 692 -16.05 -21.39 -71.66
CA GLN A 692 -14.95 -20.45 -71.84
C GLN A 692 -13.90 -21.09 -72.75
N VAL A 693 -13.43 -20.31 -73.73
CA VAL A 693 -12.37 -20.67 -74.67
C VAL A 693 -11.49 -19.45 -74.91
N THR A 694 -10.28 -19.67 -75.41
CA THR A 694 -9.39 -18.58 -75.85
C THR A 694 -9.31 -18.55 -77.38
N ILE A 695 -8.98 -17.39 -77.95
CA ILE A 695 -8.79 -17.25 -79.40
C ILE A 695 -7.41 -17.81 -79.73
N ALA A 696 -7.34 -18.75 -80.68
CA ALA A 696 -6.07 -19.25 -81.18
C ALA A 696 -5.61 -18.40 -82.38
N GLU A 697 -4.35 -17.99 -82.41
CA GLU A 697 -3.77 -17.32 -83.57
C GLU A 697 -3.67 -18.30 -84.74
N SER A 698 -4.15 -17.90 -85.93
CA SER A 698 -4.08 -18.73 -87.13
C SER A 698 -2.64 -18.76 -87.64
N ASP A 699 -1.89 -19.80 -87.30
CA ASP A 699 -0.67 -20.11 -88.02
C ASP A 699 -0.90 -21.29 -88.96
N SER A 700 -0.68 -21.00 -90.24
CA SER A 700 -0.78 -21.88 -91.39
C SER A 700 0.02 -23.18 -91.25
N ASP A 701 -0.56 -24.29 -91.70
CA ASP A 701 0.11 -25.51 -92.19
C ASP A 701 1.45 -25.88 -91.53
N ALA A 702 1.42 -26.61 -90.42
CA ALA A 702 2.50 -27.54 -90.08
C ALA A 702 2.02 -28.67 -89.16
N SER A 703 2.31 -29.91 -89.58
CA SER A 703 2.38 -31.15 -88.79
C SER A 703 1.07 -31.86 -88.36
N LEU A 704 0.30 -32.31 -89.36
CA LEU A 704 -0.34 -33.61 -89.31
C LEU A 704 0.65 -34.69 -89.76
N GLN A 705 1.49 -35.23 -88.87
CA GLN A 705 2.04 -36.60 -88.99
C GLN A 705 2.93 -36.98 -87.82
N ASN A 706 2.83 -38.27 -87.44
CA ASN A 706 3.55 -39.00 -86.39
C ASN A 706 2.90 -38.81 -85.01
N ILE A 707 2.52 -39.85 -84.27
CA ILE A 707 3.25 -41.10 -84.04
C ILE A 707 2.25 -42.25 -83.83
N ALA A 708 2.36 -43.28 -84.67
CA ALA A 708 2.03 -44.66 -84.35
C ALA A 708 3.29 -45.36 -83.81
N ASP A 709 3.08 -46.25 -82.83
CA ASP A 709 3.97 -47.32 -82.32
C ASP A 709 5.33 -46.98 -81.65
N GLY A 710 5.50 -47.51 -80.42
CA GLY A 710 6.74 -48.21 -80.03
C GLY A 710 7.68 -47.64 -78.95
N VAL A 711 7.38 -47.96 -77.67
CA VAL A 711 8.29 -48.46 -76.59
C VAL A 711 9.68 -47.80 -76.32
N ALA A 712 9.84 -47.12 -75.17
CA ALA A 712 10.74 -47.46 -74.01
C ALA A 712 11.04 -46.24 -73.06
N PRO A 713 11.28 -46.44 -71.73
CA PRO A 713 11.35 -45.42 -70.63
C PRO A 713 12.80 -44.90 -70.37
N PRO A 714 13.17 -43.92 -69.47
CA PRO A 714 12.80 -43.63 -68.04
C PRO A 714 12.83 -42.09 -67.69
N PRO A 715 13.08 -41.50 -66.48
CA PRO A 715 13.34 -41.97 -65.09
C PRO A 715 12.43 -41.33 -63.99
N PRO A 716 12.58 -41.66 -62.68
CA PRO A 716 11.65 -41.22 -61.63
C PRO A 716 12.08 -39.86 -61.03
N PRO A 717 11.14 -39.00 -60.57
CA PRO A 717 11.49 -37.83 -59.76
C PRO A 717 11.51 -38.19 -58.28
N ASN A 718 12.64 -37.91 -57.65
CA ASN A 718 12.80 -37.81 -56.20
C ASN A 718 12.49 -36.38 -55.74
N ASP A 719 12.24 -36.27 -54.42
CA ASP A 719 12.29 -35.07 -53.58
C ASP A 719 11.04 -34.19 -53.43
N ARG A 720 10.38 -34.43 -52.29
CA ARG A 720 10.13 -33.46 -51.22
C ARG A 720 10.04 -31.99 -51.63
N VAL A 721 8.81 -31.47 -51.62
CA VAL A 721 8.52 -30.03 -51.52
C VAL A 721 8.22 -29.72 -50.06
N GLU A 722 9.16 -29.08 -49.37
CA GLU A 722 8.87 -28.27 -48.18
C GLU A 722 8.27 -26.92 -48.63
N PRO A 723 7.32 -26.35 -47.88
CA PRO A 723 6.70 -25.07 -48.23
C PRO A 723 7.59 -23.88 -47.86
N GLU A 724 7.69 -22.92 -48.79
CA GLU A 724 8.38 -21.64 -48.73
C GLU A 724 8.02 -20.80 -47.48
N ALA A 725 9.05 -20.37 -46.75
CA ALA A 725 8.98 -19.30 -45.77
C ALA A 725 9.30 -17.94 -46.42
N LEU A 726 8.51 -16.92 -46.08
CA LEU A 726 8.74 -15.51 -46.40
C LEU A 726 9.98 -14.96 -45.64
N PRO A 727 10.62 -13.87 -46.13
CA PRO A 727 12.00 -13.56 -45.81
C PRO A 727 12.14 -12.71 -44.53
N SER A 728 12.83 -13.23 -43.52
CA SER A 728 13.48 -12.45 -42.46
C SER A 728 14.99 -12.62 -42.60
N ALA A 729 15.71 -11.51 -42.67
CA ALA A 729 17.16 -11.50 -42.80
C ALA A 729 17.79 -12.19 -41.59
N VAL A 730 18.30 -13.41 -41.78
CA VAL A 730 18.99 -14.18 -40.74
C VAL A 730 20.36 -13.53 -40.52
N ILE A 731 20.50 -12.73 -39.45
CA ILE A 731 21.83 -12.40 -38.91
C ILE A 731 22.38 -13.70 -38.31
N SER A 732 23.55 -14.14 -38.78
CA SER A 732 24.19 -15.36 -38.29
C SER A 732 24.50 -15.25 -36.80
N SER A 733 24.26 -16.32 -36.04
CA SER A 733 24.53 -16.40 -34.59
C SER A 733 25.97 -16.02 -34.21
N GLU A 734 26.94 -16.26 -35.10
CA GLU A 734 28.34 -15.84 -34.92
C GLU A 734 28.51 -14.32 -34.78
N ILE A 735 27.72 -13.51 -35.49
CA ILE A 735 27.80 -12.04 -35.42
C ILE A 735 27.25 -11.53 -34.08
N ILE A 736 26.18 -12.17 -33.57
CA ILE A 736 25.58 -11.83 -32.28
C ILE A 736 26.53 -12.20 -31.14
N ASP A 737 27.11 -13.40 -31.20
CA ASP A 737 28.09 -13.88 -30.22
C ASP A 737 29.35 -12.98 -30.19
N GLN A 738 29.83 -12.55 -31.37
CA GLN A 738 30.98 -11.64 -31.47
C GLN A 738 30.67 -10.24 -30.94
N ALA A 739 29.49 -9.69 -31.28
CA ALA A 739 29.05 -8.38 -30.82
C ALA A 739 28.88 -8.32 -29.30
N LEU A 740 28.16 -9.28 -28.72
CA LEU A 740 27.97 -9.38 -27.27
C LEU A 740 29.28 -9.75 -26.56
N GLY A 741 30.12 -10.60 -27.14
CA GLY A 741 31.41 -11.00 -26.58
C GLY A 741 32.40 -9.84 -26.41
N SER A 742 32.29 -8.81 -27.25
CA SER A 742 33.08 -7.56 -27.19
C SER A 742 32.70 -6.63 -26.04
N MET A 743 31.51 -6.80 -25.46
CA MET A 743 31.01 -5.97 -24.36
C MET A 743 31.65 -6.36 -23.02
N SER A 744 31.66 -5.41 -22.07
CA SER A 744 32.18 -5.66 -20.73
C SER A 744 31.33 -6.70 -19.97
N ALA A 745 31.97 -7.48 -19.08
CA ALA A 745 31.27 -8.50 -18.29
C ALA A 745 30.12 -7.92 -17.45
N ASN A 746 30.35 -6.77 -16.79
CA ASN A 746 29.31 -6.08 -16.01
C ASN A 746 28.10 -5.66 -16.86
N TRP A 747 28.34 -5.22 -18.10
CA TRP A 747 27.26 -4.83 -19.01
C TRP A 747 26.46 -6.06 -19.48
N LEU A 748 27.14 -7.17 -19.77
CA LEU A 748 26.48 -8.44 -20.13
C LEU A 748 25.61 -8.99 -19.00
N ASP A 749 26.10 -8.93 -17.75
CA ASP A 749 25.34 -9.31 -16.56
C ASP A 749 24.11 -8.41 -16.37
N GLU A 750 24.25 -7.10 -16.61
CA GLU A 750 23.14 -6.16 -16.51
C GLU A 750 22.07 -6.43 -17.59
N LEU A 751 22.49 -6.71 -18.83
CA LEU A 751 21.59 -7.09 -19.92
C LEU A 751 20.89 -8.42 -19.62
N HIS A 752 21.63 -9.42 -19.14
CA HIS A 752 21.09 -10.72 -18.75
C HIS A 752 20.03 -10.60 -17.65
N HIS A 753 20.32 -9.84 -16.59
CA HIS A 753 19.38 -9.59 -15.51
C HIS A 753 18.19 -8.73 -15.93
N ALA A 754 18.38 -7.76 -16.83
CA ALA A 754 17.28 -6.96 -17.37
C ALA A 754 16.33 -7.82 -18.21
N ALA A 755 16.87 -8.73 -19.03
CA ALA A 755 16.09 -9.67 -19.83
C ALA A 755 15.36 -10.73 -18.97
N LEU A 756 16.04 -11.32 -17.98
CA LEU A 756 15.43 -12.26 -17.00
C LEU A 756 14.29 -11.62 -16.20
N ARG A 757 14.41 -10.33 -15.87
CA ARG A 757 13.39 -9.58 -15.12
C ARG A 757 12.35 -8.92 -16.02
N LEU A 758 12.34 -9.22 -17.33
CA LEU A 758 11.41 -8.70 -18.33
C LEU A 758 11.35 -7.16 -18.36
N LYS A 759 12.48 -6.50 -18.11
CA LYS A 759 12.57 -5.03 -18.09
C LYS A 759 12.84 -4.47 -19.48
N GLY A 760 11.85 -4.54 -20.37
CA GLY A 760 12.01 -4.17 -21.79
C GLY A 760 12.64 -2.79 -22.04
N LYS A 761 12.27 -1.75 -21.29
CA LYS A 761 12.90 -0.42 -21.41
C LYS A 761 14.39 -0.41 -21.08
N GLN A 762 14.80 -1.18 -20.07
CA GLN A 762 16.20 -1.28 -19.66
C GLN A 762 17.00 -2.14 -20.66
N VAL A 763 16.40 -3.20 -21.21
CA VAL A 763 16.99 -4.02 -22.27
C VAL A 763 17.25 -3.19 -23.53
N ILE A 764 16.24 -2.46 -24.01
CA ILE A 764 16.37 -1.61 -25.20
C ILE A 764 17.39 -0.49 -24.98
N GLN A 765 17.40 0.12 -23.79
CA GLN A 765 18.39 1.14 -23.44
C GLN A 765 19.82 0.59 -23.51
N LEU A 766 20.08 -0.55 -22.85
CA LEU A 766 21.39 -1.18 -22.87
C LEU A 766 21.80 -1.51 -24.30
N LEU A 767 20.94 -2.17 -25.08
CA LEU A 767 21.24 -2.53 -26.48
C LEU A 767 21.52 -1.31 -27.37
N SER A 768 20.92 -0.16 -27.08
CA SER A 768 21.17 1.11 -27.78
C SER A 768 22.54 1.73 -27.45
N GLU A 769 23.22 1.27 -26.39
CA GLU A 769 24.55 1.69 -25.99
C GLU A 769 25.67 0.85 -26.63
N MET A 770 25.31 -0.14 -27.46
CA MET A 770 26.29 -0.94 -28.20
C MET A 770 27.09 -0.06 -29.19
N PRO A 771 28.39 -0.36 -29.41
CA PRO A 771 29.20 0.34 -30.39
C PRO A 771 28.55 0.34 -31.80
N PRO A 772 28.68 1.43 -32.58
CA PRO A 772 28.06 1.55 -33.90
C PRO A 772 28.57 0.51 -34.92
N GLU A 773 29.72 -0.11 -34.68
CA GLU A 773 30.23 -1.25 -35.43
C GLU A 773 29.35 -2.52 -35.33
N TYR A 774 28.45 -2.59 -34.35
CA TYR A 774 27.49 -3.70 -34.15
C TYR A 774 26.03 -3.27 -34.32
N GLU A 775 25.75 -2.20 -35.07
CA GLU A 775 24.40 -1.64 -35.25
C GLU A 775 23.37 -2.68 -35.73
N SER A 776 23.75 -3.56 -36.66
CA SER A 776 22.86 -4.62 -37.16
C SER A 776 22.50 -5.66 -36.09
N ALA A 777 23.42 -6.00 -35.19
CA ALA A 777 23.15 -6.92 -34.07
C ALA A 777 22.31 -6.24 -32.98
N SER A 778 22.57 -4.96 -32.71
CA SER A 778 21.77 -4.15 -31.78
C SER A 778 20.31 -4.04 -32.25
N GLN A 779 20.08 -3.69 -33.53
CA GLN A 779 18.73 -3.57 -34.09
C GLN A 779 17.95 -4.89 -34.01
N TYR A 780 18.58 -6.01 -34.31
CA TYR A 780 17.95 -7.33 -34.20
C TYR A 780 17.59 -7.71 -32.77
N LEU A 781 18.50 -7.48 -31.81
CA LEU A 781 18.22 -7.74 -30.40
C LEU A 781 17.15 -6.80 -29.82
N ILE A 782 17.07 -5.55 -30.32
CA ILE A 782 16.01 -4.61 -29.98
C ILE A 782 14.67 -5.11 -30.55
N GLU A 783 14.63 -5.58 -31.80
CA GLU A 783 13.43 -6.17 -32.42
C GLU A 783 12.93 -7.38 -31.63
N LEU A 784 13.83 -8.26 -31.16
CA LEU A 784 13.48 -9.36 -30.26
C LEU A 784 12.89 -8.86 -28.93
N ALA A 785 13.47 -7.81 -28.34
CA ALA A 785 12.96 -7.22 -27.09
C ALA A 785 11.58 -6.54 -27.27
N GLU A 786 11.35 -5.88 -28.40
CA GLU A 786 10.07 -5.27 -28.78
C GLU A 786 8.99 -6.32 -29.05
N ASN A 787 9.37 -7.47 -29.60
CA ASN A 787 8.50 -8.64 -29.81
C ASN A 787 8.36 -9.54 -28.57
N TYR A 788 8.87 -9.14 -27.40
CA TYR A 788 8.84 -9.88 -26.13
C TYR A 788 9.58 -11.24 -26.14
N GLU A 789 10.51 -11.44 -27.07
CA GLU A 789 11.30 -12.67 -27.25
C GLU A 789 12.57 -12.69 -26.36
N TYR A 790 12.42 -12.39 -25.07
CA TYR A 790 13.54 -12.31 -24.12
C TYR A 790 14.28 -13.66 -23.88
N ALA A 791 13.66 -14.79 -24.26
CA ALA A 791 14.27 -16.12 -24.16
C ALA A 791 15.54 -16.21 -25.00
N HIS A 792 15.54 -15.62 -26.20
CA HIS A 792 16.70 -15.66 -27.09
C HIS A 792 17.86 -14.80 -26.54
N ILE A 793 17.54 -13.62 -26.01
CA ILE A 793 18.52 -12.71 -25.39
C ILE A 793 19.14 -13.36 -24.13
N THR A 794 18.33 -14.04 -23.32
CA THR A 794 18.82 -14.75 -22.13
C THR A 794 19.66 -15.97 -22.48
N GLU A 795 19.31 -16.73 -23.51
CA GLU A 795 20.09 -17.89 -23.97
C GLU A 795 21.50 -17.48 -24.43
N VAL A 796 21.60 -16.44 -25.28
CA VAL A 796 22.87 -15.95 -25.80
C VAL A 796 23.73 -15.30 -24.70
N THR A 797 23.14 -14.50 -23.81
CA THR A 797 23.87 -13.90 -22.70
C THR A 797 24.34 -14.93 -21.67
N THR A 798 23.58 -16.01 -21.44
CA THR A 798 23.98 -17.11 -20.54
C THR A 798 25.20 -17.85 -21.07
N LYS A 799 25.23 -18.14 -22.38
CA LYS A 799 26.36 -18.78 -23.05
C LYS A 799 27.65 -17.97 -22.87
N LEU A 800 27.57 -16.64 -22.99
CA LEU A 800 28.72 -15.74 -22.92
C LEU A 800 29.17 -15.39 -21.50
N THR A 801 28.30 -15.52 -20.50
CA THR A 801 28.65 -15.32 -19.07
C THR A 801 29.26 -16.58 -18.43
N GLN A 802 29.00 -17.77 -18.97
CA GLN A 802 29.58 -19.02 -18.47
C GLN A 802 31.01 -19.31 -19.00
N ASP A 803 31.43 -18.66 -20.09
CA ASP A 803 32.72 -18.89 -20.79
C ASP A 803 33.82 -17.86 -20.47
N LYS A 804 33.60 -16.89 -19.57
CA LYS A 804 34.62 -15.95 -19.10
C LYS A 804 35.03 -16.28 -17.65
N PRO A 805 36.33 -16.54 -17.36
CA PRO A 805 36.81 -16.91 -16.03
C PRO A 805 36.73 -15.79 -15.00
#